data_AF-A0A520GSH4-F1
#
_entry.id   AF-A0A520GSH4-F1
#
_cell.length_a   1.000
_cell.length_b   1.000
_cell.length_c   1.000
_cell.angle_alpha   90.00
_cell.angle_beta   90.00
_cell.angle_gamma   90.00
#
_symmetry.space_group_name_H-M   'P 1'
#
loop_
_entity.id
_entity.type
_entity.pdbx_description
1 polymer ?
#
loop_
_entity_poly.entity_id
_entity_poly.type
_entity_poly.pdbx_seq_one_letter_code
_entity_poly.pdbx_strand_id
1 'polypeptide(L)'
;LAATDAHVVAVDCMTDRRAFVGRNGTLATPRLDPQPLDAAGAPVNGLDPIACLRVTLRIPPGATARVTFAIAADENVEALIPRIDRYLQPMHVERAMRMAATLAQVRLRDLSIDPAKNFALQDLTTILTYTTPRVMSDRGPIDLRHIWRFGISGDKPIVLVHIHSVGGMGLIDTLLRAQPWWGFGGVACDLVVLNAEPGSYLMPLQRGIEALRSRVAHETQNSFPRNDAAGFYLLRDAEVVPAERAALSSLARVVFSADGRTLEAQVAALREAATPALAAPAGDGDDAPMEPRTPLAATRVAPAPVAGQPAVAVHGGFDAASGEFRFEVDAARRTPKPWVNVIANASFGFQVSETGTGYTWAANSRMHQLTPWSNDPVQDPAFEHYLLQDVDTRRLLPLTPASRGDGDVAHRVRHGQGYSVFECATGGMTLETTFFADRDERMKLVRVRVRNGGARRRRLRALALVEWQLGAARGERRTVHTWKGDDLPAVFGQQRECSGGFGGSTAFLALAGLPAGVADAVQWTCERSEFFAGRGGVEIPDLLGRRAGHGLDACGAIDGEFFLEAGASTQLCFMLGHAPDAEAAVALARRWQRQDVDAALARSRGFWDELLGRQQVRTPDPLFDALVNRWLMYQTLVCRLWSKAGFYQAGGAFGFRDQLQDAMAFALTDPDRLREQILVNAARQFPEGDVQHWWHMPGGAGVRTHFSDDLLWLPCAISHYAEVTG
;
A
#
# COMPACT_ATOMS: atom_id res chain seq x y z
N LEU A 1 -23.69 16.89 -18.45
CA LEU A 1 -22.90 18.11 -18.76
C LEU A 1 -23.77 19.31 -18.41
N ALA A 2 -23.36 20.17 -17.46
CA ALA A 2 -24.24 21.20 -16.89
C ALA A 2 -24.24 22.51 -17.72
N ALA A 3 -23.08 22.90 -18.23
CA ALA A 3 -22.95 24.04 -19.14
C ALA A 3 -21.72 23.85 -20.05
N THR A 4 -21.79 24.37 -21.28
CA THR A 4 -20.65 24.37 -22.20
C THR A 4 -20.71 25.58 -23.12
N ASP A 5 -19.55 26.19 -23.31
CA ASP A 5 -19.30 27.28 -24.25
C ASP A 5 -18.21 26.79 -25.24
N ALA A 6 -18.57 25.78 -26.05
CA ALA A 6 -17.69 25.09 -26.97
C ALA A 6 -18.48 24.28 -28.02
N HIS A 7 -17.84 23.98 -29.15
CA HIS A 7 -18.39 23.02 -30.12
C HIS A 7 -18.20 21.58 -29.62
N VAL A 8 -19.23 21.06 -28.95
CA VAL A 8 -19.28 19.66 -28.48
C VAL A 8 -19.49 18.73 -29.68
N VAL A 9 -18.59 17.76 -29.84
CA VAL A 9 -18.63 16.74 -30.90
C VAL A 9 -19.42 15.52 -30.44
N ALA A 10 -19.19 15.08 -29.19
CA ALA A 10 -19.85 13.90 -28.62
C ALA A 10 -19.85 13.96 -27.08
N VAL A 11 -20.84 13.31 -26.46
CA VAL A 11 -20.91 13.06 -25.02
C VAL A 11 -21.20 11.58 -24.82
N ASP A 12 -20.31 10.89 -24.10
CA ASP A 12 -20.48 9.48 -23.74
C ASP A 12 -20.45 9.32 -22.22
N CYS A 13 -21.03 8.22 -21.73
CA CYS A 13 -20.92 7.82 -20.33
C CYS A 13 -20.30 6.42 -20.20
N MET A 14 -19.65 6.18 -19.07
CA MET A 14 -19.18 4.84 -18.69
C MET A 14 -19.53 4.60 -17.22
N THR A 15 -19.98 3.37 -16.94
CA THR A 15 -20.42 2.93 -15.62
C THR A 15 -19.63 1.75 -15.08
N ASP A 16 -18.79 1.11 -15.90
CA ASP A 16 -17.89 0.02 -15.50
C ASP A 16 -16.42 0.49 -15.41
N ARG A 17 -15.81 0.40 -14.21
CA ARG A 17 -14.41 0.79 -14.03
C ARG A 17 -13.47 -0.05 -14.87
N ARG A 18 -13.82 -1.31 -15.11
CA ARG A 18 -12.98 -2.21 -15.90
C ARG A 18 -12.92 -1.79 -17.36
N ALA A 19 -14.02 -1.38 -17.97
CA ALA A 19 -14.01 -0.78 -19.30
C ALA A 19 -13.24 0.55 -19.35
N PHE A 20 -13.35 1.38 -18.31
CA PHE A 20 -12.65 2.67 -18.24
C PHE A 20 -11.14 2.51 -18.14
N VAL A 21 -10.66 1.79 -17.11
CA VAL A 21 -9.22 1.62 -16.87
C VAL A 21 -8.62 0.57 -17.80
N GLY A 22 -9.34 -0.53 -18.03
CA GLY A 22 -8.83 -1.75 -18.63
C GLY A 22 -8.08 -2.63 -17.62
N ARG A 23 -8.14 -3.96 -17.78
CA ARG A 23 -7.40 -4.90 -16.93
C ARG A 23 -5.88 -4.64 -17.00
N ASN A 24 -5.25 -4.49 -15.83
CA ASN A 24 -3.88 -4.01 -15.59
C ASN A 24 -3.55 -2.66 -16.27
N GLY A 25 -4.55 -1.82 -16.50
CA GLY A 25 -4.37 -0.42 -16.89
C GLY A 25 -4.14 0.48 -15.68
N THR A 26 -3.84 1.75 -15.94
CA THR A 26 -3.66 2.78 -14.90
C THR A 26 -4.63 3.93 -15.13
N LEU A 27 -4.94 4.69 -14.08
CA LEU A 27 -5.74 5.92 -14.20
C LEU A 27 -5.00 7.03 -14.97
N ALA A 28 -3.66 6.97 -15.05
CA ALA A 28 -2.86 7.89 -15.85
C ALA A 28 -2.99 7.62 -17.35
N THR A 29 -3.25 6.37 -17.74
CA THR A 29 -3.45 5.93 -19.12
C THR A 29 -4.61 4.94 -19.22
N PRO A 30 -5.87 5.40 -19.05
CA PRO A 30 -7.03 4.53 -19.11
C PRO A 30 -7.25 4.01 -20.55
N ARG A 31 -7.75 2.78 -20.69
CA ARG A 31 -8.06 2.19 -22.01
C ARG A 31 -9.29 2.79 -22.68
N LEU A 32 -10.30 3.19 -21.89
CA LEU A 32 -11.56 3.72 -22.38
C LEU A 32 -12.27 2.78 -23.38
N ASP A 33 -12.29 1.49 -23.08
CA ASP A 33 -12.98 0.47 -23.89
C ASP A 33 -14.50 0.77 -23.98
N PRO A 34 -15.23 0.26 -24.99
CA PRO A 34 -16.67 0.46 -25.09
C PRO A 34 -17.43 0.02 -23.83
N GLN A 35 -18.39 0.83 -23.39
CA GLN A 35 -19.26 0.51 -22.26
C GLN A 35 -20.03 -0.79 -22.53
N PRO A 36 -19.92 -1.81 -21.65
CA PRO A 36 -20.72 -3.03 -21.77
C PRO A 36 -22.22 -2.71 -21.65
N LEU A 37 -23.02 -3.31 -22.53
CA LEU A 37 -24.47 -3.20 -22.54
C LEU A 37 -25.11 -4.58 -22.33
N ASP A 38 -26.26 -4.62 -21.69
CA ASP A 38 -27.08 -5.84 -21.59
C ASP A 38 -27.87 -6.09 -22.89
N ALA A 39 -28.67 -7.16 -22.91
CA ALA A 39 -29.48 -7.52 -24.07
C ALA A 39 -30.56 -6.47 -24.42
N ALA A 40 -30.95 -5.60 -23.48
CA ALA A 40 -31.88 -4.51 -23.68
C ALA A 40 -31.17 -3.19 -24.08
N GLY A 41 -29.83 -3.19 -24.15
CA GLY A 41 -29.02 -2.02 -24.48
C GLY A 41 -28.74 -1.10 -23.27
N ALA A 42 -29.02 -1.53 -22.04
CA ALA A 42 -28.74 -0.76 -20.84
C ALA A 42 -27.28 -0.97 -20.35
N PRO A 43 -26.61 0.06 -19.79
CA PRO A 43 -25.23 -0.07 -19.30
C PRO A 43 -25.09 -1.09 -18.16
N VAL A 44 -24.15 -2.03 -18.31
CA VAL A 44 -23.75 -2.97 -17.24
C VAL A 44 -22.62 -2.35 -16.42
N ASN A 45 -22.84 -2.18 -15.11
CA ASN A 45 -21.92 -1.53 -14.17
C ASN A 45 -21.08 -2.51 -13.32
N GLY A 46 -21.45 -3.79 -13.26
CA GLY A 46 -20.71 -4.81 -12.52
C GLY A 46 -20.64 -4.56 -11.00
N LEU A 47 -19.60 -5.08 -10.34
CA LEU A 47 -19.35 -4.92 -8.90
C LEU A 47 -18.41 -3.75 -8.54
N ASP A 48 -17.92 -3.02 -9.55
CA ASP A 48 -16.95 -1.93 -9.42
C ASP A 48 -17.40 -0.72 -10.26
N PRO A 49 -18.51 -0.07 -9.86
CA PRO A 49 -19.14 0.96 -10.66
C PRO A 49 -18.37 2.28 -10.63
N ILE A 50 -18.40 3.00 -11.74
CA ILE A 50 -17.93 4.40 -11.83
C ILE A 50 -19.03 5.30 -12.38
N ALA A 51 -18.85 6.61 -12.24
CA ALA A 51 -19.60 7.61 -12.99
C ALA A 51 -18.64 8.42 -13.84
N CYS A 52 -18.47 8.03 -15.11
CA CYS A 52 -17.63 8.74 -16.07
C CYS A 52 -18.51 9.47 -17.09
N LEU A 53 -18.19 10.76 -17.33
CA LEU A 53 -18.72 11.54 -18.44
C LEU A 53 -17.55 11.95 -19.34
N ARG A 54 -17.56 11.49 -20.59
CA ARG A 54 -16.58 11.85 -21.61
C ARG A 54 -17.19 12.88 -22.54
N VAL A 55 -16.53 14.02 -22.70
CA VAL A 55 -16.97 15.10 -23.60
C VAL A 55 -15.87 15.35 -24.63
N THR A 56 -16.20 15.16 -25.90
CA THR A 56 -15.29 15.45 -27.01
C THR A 56 -15.60 16.86 -27.53
N LEU A 57 -14.59 17.71 -27.62
CA LEU A 57 -14.72 19.11 -28.02
C LEU A 57 -13.88 19.38 -29.28
N ARG A 58 -14.31 20.33 -30.10
CA ARG A 58 -13.48 20.95 -31.13
C ARG A 58 -13.17 22.38 -30.73
N ILE A 59 -11.90 22.70 -30.54
CA ILE A 59 -11.43 24.04 -30.15
C ILE A 59 -10.64 24.63 -31.32
N PRO A 60 -11.14 25.69 -31.99
CA PRO A 60 -10.38 26.41 -33.02
C PRO A 60 -9.09 27.05 -32.48
N PRO A 61 -8.09 27.34 -33.34
CA PRO A 61 -6.89 28.08 -32.93
C PRO A 61 -7.23 29.39 -32.21
N GLY A 62 -6.65 29.61 -31.02
CA GLY A 62 -6.89 30.81 -30.21
C GLY A 62 -8.25 30.87 -29.50
N ALA A 63 -9.14 29.90 -29.71
CA ALA A 63 -10.43 29.86 -29.02
C ALA A 63 -10.27 29.27 -27.61
N THR A 64 -11.19 29.67 -26.71
CA THR A 64 -11.30 29.09 -25.37
C THR A 64 -12.60 28.29 -25.29
N ALA A 65 -12.53 27.08 -24.73
CA ALA A 65 -13.70 26.27 -24.43
C ALA A 65 -13.90 26.22 -22.91
N ARG A 66 -15.14 26.47 -22.45
CA ARG A 66 -15.51 26.28 -21.04
C ARG A 66 -16.50 25.14 -20.91
N VAL A 67 -16.26 24.22 -19.98
CA VAL A 67 -17.09 23.04 -19.73
C VAL A 67 -17.33 22.92 -18.23
N THR A 68 -18.58 22.71 -17.82
CA THR A 68 -18.95 22.52 -16.42
C THR A 68 -19.56 21.16 -16.19
N PHE A 69 -18.91 20.36 -15.34
CA PHE A 69 -19.44 19.11 -14.82
C PHE A 69 -20.14 19.38 -13.48
N ALA A 70 -21.23 18.67 -13.23
CA ALA A 70 -21.97 18.75 -11.97
C ALA A 70 -22.28 17.33 -11.50
N ILE A 71 -22.21 17.13 -10.18
CA ILE A 71 -22.67 15.93 -9.49
C ILE A 71 -23.85 16.37 -8.63
N ALA A 72 -24.96 15.63 -8.71
CA ALA A 72 -26.11 15.83 -7.86
C ALA A 72 -26.41 14.51 -7.14
N ALA A 73 -26.83 14.62 -5.88
CA ALA A 73 -27.21 13.48 -5.04
C ALA A 73 -28.50 13.84 -4.29
N ASP A 74 -29.36 12.84 -4.10
CA ASP A 74 -30.59 12.92 -3.32
C ASP A 74 -30.90 11.53 -2.75
N GLU A 75 -31.75 11.46 -1.73
CA GLU A 75 -32.19 10.20 -1.13
C GLU A 75 -33.20 9.46 -2.04
N ASN A 76 -33.87 10.19 -2.93
CA ASN A 76 -34.84 9.63 -3.87
C ASN A 76 -34.59 10.13 -5.31
N VAL A 77 -34.62 9.20 -6.28
CA VAL A 77 -34.49 9.48 -7.71
C VAL A 77 -35.54 10.48 -8.23
N GLU A 78 -36.77 10.44 -7.71
CA GLU A 78 -37.86 11.34 -8.12
C GLU A 78 -37.56 12.81 -7.74
N ALA A 79 -36.84 13.04 -6.65
CA ALA A 79 -36.39 14.36 -6.23
C ALA A 79 -35.09 14.79 -6.92
N LEU A 80 -34.26 13.83 -7.35
CA LEU A 80 -33.00 14.09 -8.05
C LEU A 80 -33.22 14.65 -9.46
N ILE A 81 -34.17 14.08 -10.22
CA ILE A 81 -34.42 14.47 -11.62
C ILE A 81 -34.72 15.98 -11.75
N PRO A 82 -35.68 16.56 -10.99
CA PRO A 82 -35.94 18.01 -11.04
C PRO A 82 -34.72 18.88 -10.68
N ARG A 83 -33.82 18.40 -9.79
CA ARG A 83 -32.58 19.12 -9.47
C ARG A 83 -31.60 19.09 -10.63
N ILE A 84 -31.47 17.94 -11.30
CA ILE A 84 -30.65 17.83 -12.52
C ILE A 84 -31.18 18.80 -13.57
N ASP A 85 -32.48 18.78 -13.86
CA ASP A 85 -33.12 19.67 -14.85
C ASP A 85 -32.86 21.15 -14.55
N ARG A 86 -32.92 21.54 -13.27
CA ARG A 86 -32.58 22.91 -12.84
C ARG A 86 -31.14 23.27 -13.18
N TYR A 87 -30.17 22.39 -12.92
CA TYR A 87 -28.76 22.68 -13.14
C TYR A 87 -28.27 22.42 -14.58
N LEU A 88 -29.12 21.88 -15.46
CA LEU A 88 -28.89 21.89 -16.91
C LEU A 88 -29.08 23.30 -17.52
N GLN A 89 -29.67 24.24 -16.78
CA GLN A 89 -29.82 25.63 -17.23
C GLN A 89 -28.57 26.46 -16.85
N PRO A 90 -27.87 27.09 -17.82
CA PRO A 90 -26.62 27.81 -17.55
C PRO A 90 -26.73 28.90 -16.48
N MET A 91 -27.86 29.61 -16.41
CA MET A 91 -28.12 30.64 -15.40
C MET A 91 -28.03 30.10 -13.96
N HIS A 92 -28.48 28.87 -13.72
CA HIS A 92 -28.43 28.25 -12.39
C HIS A 92 -27.02 27.83 -12.02
N VAL A 93 -26.22 27.37 -12.99
CA VAL A 93 -24.79 27.09 -12.81
C VAL A 93 -24.04 28.37 -12.45
N GLU A 94 -24.23 29.45 -13.21
CA GLU A 94 -23.59 30.74 -12.92
C GLU A 94 -23.97 31.27 -11.54
N ARG A 95 -25.26 31.22 -11.19
CA ARG A 95 -25.73 31.65 -9.86
C ARG A 95 -25.07 30.83 -8.75
N ALA A 96 -24.99 29.51 -8.89
CA ALA A 96 -24.36 28.65 -7.89
C ALA A 96 -22.86 28.93 -7.76
N MET A 97 -22.13 29.13 -8.86
CA MET A 97 -20.70 29.49 -8.82
C MET A 97 -20.48 30.84 -8.13
N ARG A 98 -21.30 31.86 -8.42
CA ARG A 98 -21.22 33.18 -7.74
C ARG A 98 -21.54 33.08 -6.25
N MET A 99 -22.56 32.30 -5.89
CA MET A 99 -22.91 32.05 -4.49
C MET A 99 -21.77 31.31 -3.75
N ALA A 100 -21.18 30.28 -4.37
CA ALA A 100 -20.06 29.54 -3.79
C ALA A 100 -18.83 30.43 -3.57
N ALA A 101 -18.48 31.28 -4.55
CA ALA A 101 -17.38 32.24 -4.42
C ALA A 101 -17.64 33.26 -3.29
N THR A 102 -18.87 33.77 -3.19
CA THR A 102 -19.27 34.69 -2.12
C THR A 102 -19.19 34.02 -0.75
N LEU A 103 -19.71 32.80 -0.61
CA LEU A 103 -19.65 32.04 0.65
C LEU A 103 -18.21 31.68 1.04
N ALA A 104 -17.34 31.36 0.07
CA ALA A 104 -15.92 31.12 0.34
C ALA A 104 -15.23 32.38 0.87
N GLN A 105 -15.51 33.56 0.30
CA GLN A 105 -14.99 34.83 0.79
C GLN A 105 -15.51 35.20 2.18
N VAL A 106 -16.82 34.99 2.43
CA VAL A 106 -17.42 35.21 3.76
C VAL A 106 -16.74 34.31 4.80
N ARG A 107 -16.55 33.02 4.48
CA ARG A 107 -15.85 32.07 5.35
C ARG A 107 -14.42 32.50 5.67
N LEU A 108 -13.62 32.86 4.66
CA LEU A 108 -12.25 33.33 4.88
C LEU A 108 -12.19 34.59 5.75
N ARG A 109 -13.16 35.50 5.56
CA ARG A 109 -13.30 36.71 6.39
C ARG A 109 -13.65 36.36 7.83
N ASP A 110 -14.60 35.46 8.06
CA ASP A 110 -15.00 35.03 9.40
C ASP A 110 -13.86 34.31 10.13
N LEU A 111 -13.01 33.58 9.40
CA LEU A 111 -11.78 33.01 9.95
C LEU A 111 -10.74 34.10 10.29
N SER A 112 -10.82 35.30 9.71
CA SER A 112 -9.81 36.37 9.84
C SER A 112 -8.40 35.94 9.43
N ILE A 113 -8.31 35.15 8.35
CA ILE A 113 -7.04 34.64 7.80
C ILE A 113 -6.65 35.52 6.59
N ASP A 114 -5.46 36.12 6.65
CA ASP A 114 -4.90 36.87 5.53
C ASP A 114 -4.32 35.94 4.43
N PRO A 115 -4.03 36.46 3.22
CA PRO A 115 -3.56 35.62 2.11
C PRO A 115 -2.28 34.83 2.40
N ALA A 116 -1.31 35.39 3.15
CA ALA A 116 -0.05 34.71 3.44
C ALA A 116 -0.27 33.51 4.37
N LYS A 117 -1.08 33.69 5.42
CA LYS A 117 -1.52 32.59 6.28
C LYS A 117 -2.30 31.53 5.52
N ASN A 118 -3.17 31.95 4.60
CA ASN A 118 -3.95 31.02 3.79
C ASN A 118 -3.05 30.10 2.95
N PHE A 119 -2.00 30.65 2.30
CA PHE A 119 -1.02 29.82 1.58
C PHE A 119 -0.29 28.84 2.50
N ALA A 120 0.19 29.31 3.65
CA ALA A 120 0.86 28.43 4.62
C ALA A 120 -0.07 27.32 5.16
N LEU A 121 -1.36 27.62 5.36
CA LEU A 121 -2.33 26.61 5.78
C LEU A 121 -2.68 25.61 4.67
N GLN A 122 -2.66 26.02 3.39
CA GLN A 122 -2.80 25.08 2.26
C GLN A 122 -1.60 24.13 2.19
N ASP A 123 -0.39 24.64 2.38
CA ASP A 123 0.82 23.82 2.45
C ASP A 123 0.77 22.87 3.66
N LEU A 124 0.38 23.36 4.84
CA LEU A 124 0.18 22.52 6.02
C LEU A 124 -0.90 21.46 5.79
N THR A 125 -1.99 21.79 5.11
CA THR A 125 -3.06 20.84 4.75
C THR A 125 -2.52 19.74 3.83
N THR A 126 -1.62 20.08 2.90
CA THR A 126 -0.92 19.11 2.06
C THR A 126 -0.06 18.17 2.93
N ILE A 127 0.72 18.72 3.87
CA ILE A 127 1.54 17.93 4.80
C ILE A 127 0.68 17.00 5.68
N LEU A 128 -0.52 17.43 6.09
CA LEU A 128 -1.45 16.62 6.87
C LEU A 128 -2.09 15.48 6.07
N THR A 129 -2.35 15.73 4.79
CA THR A 129 -3.07 14.79 3.91
C THR A 129 -2.15 13.76 3.27
N TYR A 130 -0.91 14.15 2.92
CA TYR A 130 0.05 13.31 2.21
C TYR A 130 1.17 12.79 3.12
N THR A 131 1.73 11.63 2.79
CA THR A 131 2.92 11.09 3.46
C THR A 131 4.14 11.90 3.04
N THR A 132 4.37 13.03 3.70
CA THR A 132 5.53 13.89 3.45
C THR A 132 6.66 13.51 4.41
N PRO A 133 7.94 13.52 3.95
CA PRO A 133 9.09 13.36 4.84
C PRO A 133 9.06 14.39 5.97
N ARG A 134 9.46 13.97 7.17
CA ARG A 134 9.49 14.79 8.39
C ARG A 134 10.87 14.77 9.01
N VAL A 135 11.25 15.91 9.58
CA VAL A 135 12.42 15.99 10.45
C VAL A 135 12.02 15.41 11.82
N MET A 136 12.61 14.26 12.18
CA MET A 136 12.31 13.56 13.42
C MET A 136 13.61 13.10 14.10
N SER A 137 13.66 13.19 15.42
CA SER A 137 14.71 12.57 16.23
C SER A 137 14.29 11.17 16.67
N ASP A 138 15.20 10.19 16.73
CA ASP A 138 14.89 8.88 17.29
C ASP A 138 14.55 9.03 18.78
N ARG A 139 13.47 8.36 19.21
CA ARG A 139 13.03 8.30 20.62
C ARG A 139 12.79 6.86 21.08
N GLY A 140 13.21 5.87 20.29
CA GLY A 140 13.01 4.46 20.58
C GLY A 140 11.59 3.96 20.29
N PRO A 141 11.22 2.79 20.85
CA PRO A 141 9.88 2.23 20.71
C PRO A 141 8.80 3.12 21.32
N ILE A 142 7.61 3.11 20.72
CA ILE A 142 6.46 3.94 21.10
C ILE A 142 5.23 3.06 21.30
N ASP A 143 4.37 3.41 22.25
CA ASP A 143 3.08 2.77 22.43
C ASP A 143 1.96 3.81 22.36
N LEU A 144 1.07 3.66 21.36
CA LEU A 144 -0.08 4.54 21.17
C LEU A 144 -0.99 4.61 22.39
N ARG A 145 -1.03 3.55 23.21
CA ARG A 145 -1.91 3.47 24.38
C ARG A 145 -1.57 4.51 25.45
N HIS A 146 -0.34 5.03 25.44
CA HIS A 146 0.07 6.08 26.38
C HIS A 146 -0.74 7.37 26.19
N ILE A 147 -1.20 7.68 24.98
CA ILE A 147 -1.93 8.93 24.71
C ILE A 147 -3.46 8.79 24.83
N TRP A 148 -3.97 7.56 24.97
CA TRP A 148 -5.42 7.31 25.06
C TRP A 148 -6.07 7.91 26.31
N ARG A 149 -5.33 8.08 27.41
CA ARG A 149 -5.86 8.75 28.61
C ARG A 149 -6.25 10.21 28.37
N PHE A 150 -5.70 10.84 27.32
CA PHE A 150 -6.06 12.20 26.91
C PHE A 150 -7.25 12.24 25.94
N GLY A 151 -7.82 11.08 25.59
CA GLY A 151 -8.84 10.98 24.55
C GLY A 151 -8.30 11.19 23.13
N ILE A 152 -6.99 11.04 22.93
CA ILE A 152 -6.33 11.11 21.62
C ILE A 152 -6.15 9.68 21.12
N SER A 153 -6.77 9.33 19.99
CA SER A 153 -6.68 7.96 19.43
C SER A 153 -5.29 7.64 18.89
N GLY A 154 -4.64 8.63 18.29
CA GLY A 154 -3.39 8.48 17.55
C GLY A 154 -3.60 8.14 16.06
N ASP A 155 -4.82 7.83 15.61
CA ASP A 155 -5.08 7.48 14.21
C ASP A 155 -4.95 8.69 13.28
N LYS A 156 -5.44 9.84 13.73
CA LYS A 156 -5.37 11.09 12.98
C LYS A 156 -3.96 11.68 12.99
N PRO A 157 -3.55 12.39 11.93
CA PRO A 157 -2.35 13.23 11.95
C PRO A 157 -2.39 14.24 13.11
N ILE A 158 -1.33 14.29 13.91
CA ILE A 158 -1.23 15.23 15.04
C ILE A 158 -0.44 16.48 14.61
N VAL A 159 -0.99 17.67 14.87
CA VAL A 159 -0.26 18.95 14.89
C VAL A 159 0.10 19.23 16.34
N LEU A 160 1.36 19.03 16.70
CA LEU A 160 1.85 19.25 18.06
C LEU A 160 2.43 20.66 18.17
N VAL A 161 1.99 21.42 19.17
CA VAL A 161 2.48 22.79 19.42
C VAL A 161 3.01 22.90 20.83
N HIS A 162 4.27 23.29 20.98
CA HIS A 162 4.85 23.63 22.27
C HIS A 162 4.72 25.13 22.52
N ILE A 163 4.14 25.52 23.67
CA ILE A 163 4.00 26.92 24.07
C ILE A 163 4.46 27.11 25.52
N HIS A 164 5.25 28.15 25.77
CA HIS A 164 5.81 28.45 27.10
C HIS A 164 5.47 29.87 27.60
N SER A 165 4.90 30.73 26.75
CA SER A 165 4.56 32.11 27.11
C SER A 165 3.46 32.69 26.21
N VAL A 166 2.89 33.81 26.62
CA VAL A 166 1.84 34.54 25.87
C VAL A 166 2.34 35.04 24.51
N GLY A 167 3.65 35.20 24.31
CA GLY A 167 4.23 35.59 23.01
C GLY A 167 3.92 34.60 21.88
N GLY A 168 3.63 33.34 22.22
CA GLY A 168 3.25 32.29 21.26
C GLY A 168 1.78 32.30 20.81
N MET A 169 0.93 33.17 21.40
CA MET A 169 -0.52 33.14 21.16
C MET A 169 -0.92 33.40 19.70
N GLY A 170 -0.11 34.12 18.92
CA GLY A 170 -0.39 34.38 17.50
C GLY A 170 -0.41 33.11 16.64
N LEU A 171 0.46 32.15 16.93
CA LEU A 171 0.46 30.85 16.26
C LEU A 171 -0.78 30.03 16.64
N ILE A 172 -1.12 30.02 17.94
CA ILE A 172 -2.30 29.30 18.46
C ILE A 172 -3.60 29.87 17.87
N ASP A 173 -3.72 31.20 17.77
CA ASP A 173 -4.86 31.87 17.12
C ASP A 173 -5.00 31.43 15.66
N THR A 174 -3.90 31.42 14.92
CA THR A 174 -3.91 31.00 13.51
C THR A 174 -4.34 29.53 13.36
N LEU A 175 -3.84 28.62 14.20
CA LEU A 175 -4.18 27.19 14.14
C LEU A 175 -5.61 26.90 14.63
N LEU A 176 -6.09 27.61 15.66
CA LEU A 176 -7.49 27.51 16.11
C LEU A 176 -8.46 28.01 15.03
N ARG A 177 -8.09 29.04 14.27
CA ARG A 177 -8.85 29.52 13.11
C ARG A 177 -8.80 28.55 11.92
N ALA A 178 -7.75 27.75 11.80
CA ALA A 178 -7.69 26.70 10.78
C ALA A 178 -8.58 25.48 11.10
N GLN A 179 -8.85 25.20 12.38
CA GLN A 179 -9.58 24.01 12.80
C GLN A 179 -11.01 23.91 12.20
N PRO A 180 -11.87 24.95 12.22
CA PRO A 180 -13.17 24.90 11.55
C PRO A 180 -13.07 24.68 10.04
N TRP A 181 -12.00 25.19 9.43
CA TRP A 181 -11.76 25.01 8.00
C TRP A 181 -11.39 23.57 7.65
N TRP A 182 -10.49 22.95 8.42
CA TRP A 182 -10.17 21.52 8.29
C TRP A 182 -11.39 20.64 8.57
N GLY A 183 -12.15 20.96 9.62
CA GLY A 183 -13.38 20.26 9.97
C GLY A 183 -14.42 20.30 8.84
N PHE A 184 -14.63 21.46 8.22
CA PHE A 184 -15.53 21.61 7.07
C PHE A 184 -14.99 20.94 5.79
N GLY A 185 -13.67 21.01 5.57
CA GLY A 185 -13.01 20.38 4.43
C GLY A 185 -12.83 18.87 4.53
N GLY A 186 -13.18 18.26 5.68
CA GLY A 186 -12.98 16.83 5.93
C GLY A 186 -11.52 16.43 6.15
N VAL A 187 -10.64 17.37 6.45
CA VAL A 187 -9.23 17.11 6.75
C VAL A 187 -9.13 16.65 8.21
N ALA A 188 -8.96 15.35 8.41
CA ALA A 188 -8.86 14.78 9.75
C ALA A 188 -7.50 15.13 10.38
N CYS A 189 -7.50 15.75 11.56
CA CYS A 189 -6.28 16.06 12.31
C CYS A 189 -6.58 16.33 13.79
N ASP A 190 -5.59 16.15 14.66
CA ASP A 190 -5.68 16.54 16.07
C ASP A 190 -4.67 17.64 16.38
N LEU A 191 -5.14 18.81 16.81
CA LEU A 191 -4.31 19.91 17.30
C LEU A 191 -4.04 19.70 18.79
N VAL A 192 -2.80 19.36 19.13
CA VAL A 192 -2.37 19.11 20.51
C VAL A 192 -1.43 20.23 20.94
N VAL A 193 -1.84 20.99 21.96
CA VAL A 193 -1.05 22.07 22.55
C VAL A 193 -0.47 21.60 23.88
N LEU A 194 0.86 21.55 23.96
CA LEU A 194 1.60 21.30 25.21
C LEU A 194 1.94 22.65 25.85
N ASN A 195 1.22 22.97 26.92
CA ASN A 195 1.38 24.21 27.68
C ASN A 195 2.40 24.04 28.79
N ALA A 196 3.60 24.59 28.59
CA ALA A 196 4.70 24.61 29.56
C ALA A 196 4.70 25.84 30.48
N GLU A 197 3.53 26.47 30.68
CA GLU A 197 3.34 27.51 31.69
C GLU A 197 3.80 27.01 33.08
N PRO A 198 4.70 27.75 33.76
CA PRO A 198 5.05 27.44 35.14
C PRO A 198 3.81 27.43 36.04
N GLY A 199 3.79 26.53 37.03
CA GLY A 199 2.67 26.42 37.97
C GLY A 199 2.33 27.75 38.63
N SER A 200 1.19 28.33 38.27
CA SER A 200 0.66 29.59 38.80
C SER A 200 -0.83 29.42 39.08
N TYR A 201 -1.33 29.98 40.18
CA TYR A 201 -2.77 29.95 40.47
C TYR A 201 -3.60 30.66 39.38
N LEU A 202 -3.02 31.70 38.76
CA LEU A 202 -3.74 32.50 37.76
C LEU A 202 -3.82 31.81 36.39
N MET A 203 -2.88 30.92 36.07
CA MET A 203 -2.72 30.23 34.78
C MET A 203 -3.10 31.11 33.56
N PRO A 204 -2.52 32.32 33.41
CA PRO A 204 -2.93 33.27 32.39
C PRO A 204 -2.81 32.72 30.96
N LEU A 205 -1.82 31.86 30.68
CA LEU A 205 -1.66 31.24 29.36
C LEU A 205 -2.74 30.19 29.12
N GLN A 206 -2.97 29.28 30.08
CA GLN A 206 -4.04 28.28 29.99
C GLN A 206 -5.40 28.93 29.72
N ARG A 207 -5.79 29.89 30.56
CA ARG A 207 -7.06 30.62 30.43
C ARG A 207 -7.12 31.44 29.15
N GLY A 208 -5.99 32.01 28.73
CA GLY A 208 -5.88 32.74 27.47
C GLY A 208 -6.20 31.87 26.25
N ILE A 209 -5.66 30.65 26.20
CA ILE A 209 -5.93 29.68 25.12
C ILE A 209 -7.40 29.24 25.14
N GLU A 210 -7.96 28.93 26.31
CA GLU A 210 -9.37 28.54 26.47
C GLU A 210 -10.34 29.65 26.06
N ALA A 211 -10.05 30.89 26.46
CA ALA A 211 -10.82 32.07 26.08
C ALA A 211 -10.74 32.32 24.57
N LEU A 212 -9.53 32.21 23.99
CA LEU A 212 -9.32 32.33 22.55
C LEU A 212 -10.09 31.26 21.77
N ARG A 213 -10.02 29.99 22.18
CA ARG A 213 -10.78 28.89 21.57
C ARG A 213 -12.29 29.15 21.62
N SER A 214 -12.80 29.58 22.78
CA SER A 214 -14.22 29.88 22.95
C SER A 214 -14.67 31.02 22.05
N ARG A 215 -13.84 32.06 21.92
CA ARG A 215 -14.08 33.20 21.02
C ARG A 215 -14.08 32.77 19.55
N VAL A 216 -13.06 32.06 19.09
CA VAL A 216 -12.99 31.57 17.70
C VAL A 216 -14.19 30.69 17.39
N ALA A 217 -14.55 29.76 18.28
CA ALA A 217 -15.72 28.91 18.10
C ALA A 217 -17.02 29.71 17.95
N HIS A 218 -17.17 30.81 18.69
CA HIS A 218 -18.32 31.71 18.58
C HIS A 218 -18.31 32.53 17.28
N GLU A 219 -17.14 33.06 16.88
CA GLU A 219 -16.96 33.82 15.62
C GLU A 219 -17.30 32.95 14.39
N THR A 220 -16.95 31.66 14.42
CA THR A 220 -17.06 30.79 13.23
C THR A 220 -18.32 29.94 13.18
N GLN A 221 -19.14 29.89 14.25
CA GLN A 221 -20.26 28.95 14.38
C GLN A 221 -21.31 29.02 13.26
N ASN A 222 -21.51 30.20 12.66
CA ASN A 222 -22.51 30.40 11.61
C ASN A 222 -22.01 29.98 10.23
N SER A 223 -20.69 29.96 10.04
CA SER A 223 -20.04 29.69 8.75
C SER A 223 -19.52 28.26 8.64
N PHE A 224 -19.28 27.61 9.78
CA PHE A 224 -18.72 26.27 9.89
C PHE A 224 -19.51 25.43 10.90
N PRO A 225 -20.26 24.40 10.45
CA PRO A 225 -20.93 23.50 11.36
C PRO A 225 -19.91 22.68 12.17
N ARG A 226 -20.30 22.24 13.37
CA ARG A 226 -19.43 21.38 14.19
C ARG A 226 -19.23 20.02 13.51
N ASN A 227 -17.98 19.56 13.50
CA ASN A 227 -17.57 18.26 12.99
C ASN A 227 -16.42 17.73 13.86
N ASP A 228 -16.37 16.40 14.04
CA ASP A 228 -15.36 15.69 14.81
C ASP A 228 -14.09 15.37 14.00
N ALA A 229 -14.02 15.79 12.74
CA ALA A 229 -12.84 15.59 11.89
C ALA A 229 -11.57 16.21 12.49
N ALA A 230 -11.66 17.43 13.04
CA ALA A 230 -10.51 18.16 13.59
C ALA A 230 -10.61 18.31 15.12
N GLY A 231 -9.79 17.58 15.88
CA GLY A 231 -9.77 17.62 17.35
C GLY A 231 -8.88 18.73 17.92
N PHE A 232 -9.16 19.17 19.17
CA PHE A 232 -8.31 20.09 19.92
C PHE A 232 -8.08 19.58 21.35
N TYR A 233 -6.82 19.52 21.75
CA TYR A 233 -6.38 19.02 23.05
C TYR A 233 -5.38 20.01 23.65
N LEU A 234 -5.68 20.51 24.85
CA LEU A 234 -4.80 21.38 25.61
C LEU A 234 -4.30 20.62 26.83
N LEU A 235 -3.02 20.26 26.83
CA LEU A 235 -2.40 19.46 27.88
C LEU A 235 -1.38 20.32 28.64
N ARG A 236 -1.33 20.16 29.97
CA ARG A 236 -0.31 20.80 30.79
C ARG A 236 0.97 19.98 30.73
N ASP A 237 2.07 20.62 30.33
CA ASP A 237 3.34 19.96 30.11
C ASP A 237 3.87 19.23 31.35
N ALA A 238 3.59 19.79 32.54
CA ALA A 238 3.95 19.22 33.83
C ALA A 238 3.19 17.92 34.17
N GLU A 239 2.07 17.62 33.50
CA GLU A 239 1.26 16.41 33.71
C GLU A 239 1.54 15.32 32.68
N VAL A 240 2.34 15.62 31.66
CA VAL A 240 2.69 14.70 30.57
C VAL A 240 4.00 14.01 30.91
N VAL A 241 3.95 12.70 31.13
CA VAL A 241 5.14 11.92 31.48
C VAL A 241 6.04 11.72 30.24
N PRO A 242 7.33 11.37 30.40
CA PRO A 242 8.26 11.26 29.28
C PRO A 242 7.80 10.31 28.15
N ALA A 243 7.17 9.18 28.49
CA ALA A 243 6.68 8.20 27.52
C ALA A 243 5.54 8.76 26.64
N GLU A 244 4.66 9.57 27.21
CA GLU A 244 3.55 10.22 26.49
C GLU A 244 4.05 11.34 25.59
N ARG A 245 5.00 12.13 26.09
CA ARG A 245 5.67 13.17 25.29
C ARG A 245 6.38 12.57 24.10
N ALA A 246 7.06 11.44 24.29
CA ALA A 246 7.70 10.69 23.21
C ALA A 246 6.65 10.20 22.20
N ALA A 247 5.53 9.62 22.65
CA ALA A 247 4.45 9.18 21.78
C ALA A 247 3.85 10.35 20.97
N LEU A 248 3.46 11.45 21.61
CA LEU A 248 2.92 12.64 20.94
C LEU A 248 3.89 13.18 19.89
N SER A 249 5.18 13.33 20.25
CA SER A 249 6.20 13.87 19.34
C SER A 249 6.45 12.96 18.14
N SER A 250 6.47 11.64 18.34
CA SER A 250 6.76 10.68 17.27
C SER A 250 5.58 10.50 16.32
N LEU A 251 4.35 10.66 16.81
CA LEU A 251 3.13 10.56 16.00
C LEU A 251 2.78 11.88 15.30
N ALA A 252 3.28 13.01 15.82
CA ALA A 252 3.10 14.32 15.24
C ALA A 252 3.51 14.34 13.78
N ARG A 253 2.58 14.72 12.91
CA ARG A 253 2.87 15.02 11.50
C ARG A 253 3.72 16.30 11.42
N VAL A 254 3.44 17.26 12.30
CA VAL A 254 4.17 18.51 12.42
C VAL A 254 4.34 18.87 13.89
N VAL A 255 5.53 19.34 14.25
CA VAL A 255 5.83 19.91 15.56
C VAL A 255 6.18 21.38 15.37
N PHE A 256 5.41 22.26 16.01
CA PHE A 256 5.65 23.70 16.01
C PHE A 256 6.09 24.20 17.38
N SER A 257 6.90 25.25 17.37
CA SER A 257 7.26 26.01 18.56
C SER A 257 6.55 27.35 18.53
N ALA A 258 5.72 27.63 19.52
CA ALA A 258 5.05 28.91 19.69
C ALA A 258 5.99 29.91 20.41
N ASP A 259 7.13 30.21 19.78
CA ASP A 259 8.23 31.03 20.29
C ASP A 259 8.23 32.47 19.74
N GLY A 260 7.18 32.85 19.02
CA GLY A 260 7.03 34.13 18.34
C GLY A 260 7.22 34.06 16.83
N ARG A 261 7.78 32.97 16.28
CA ARG A 261 7.80 32.74 14.83
C ARG A 261 6.39 32.49 14.30
N THR A 262 6.11 33.03 13.12
CA THR A 262 4.79 32.88 12.47
C THR A 262 4.61 31.48 11.87
N LEU A 263 3.37 31.13 11.53
CA LEU A 263 3.05 29.84 10.91
C LEU A 263 3.77 29.69 9.55
N GLU A 264 3.74 30.74 8.75
CA GLU A 264 4.31 30.82 7.41
C GLU A 264 5.80 30.49 7.42
N ALA A 265 6.55 31.07 8.35
CA ALA A 265 7.98 30.82 8.50
C ALA A 265 8.26 29.35 8.88
N GLN A 266 7.47 28.79 9.80
CA GLN A 266 7.66 27.39 10.23
C GLN A 266 7.22 26.40 9.15
N VAL A 267 6.15 26.68 8.39
CA VAL A 267 5.71 25.84 7.26
C VAL A 267 6.69 25.91 6.09
N ALA A 268 7.25 27.08 5.79
CA ALA A 268 8.31 27.22 4.79
C ALA A 268 9.52 26.35 5.14
N ALA A 269 9.98 26.38 6.39
CA ALA A 269 11.08 25.53 6.86
C ALA A 269 10.77 24.02 6.72
N LEU A 270 9.52 23.59 6.95
CA LEU A 270 9.11 22.20 6.74
C LEU A 270 9.19 21.81 5.26
N ARG A 271 8.79 22.69 4.34
CA ARG A 271 8.86 22.46 2.89
C ARG A 271 10.30 22.35 2.41
N GLU A 272 11.16 23.24 2.88
CA GLU A 272 12.59 23.19 2.58
C GLU A 272 13.21 21.87 3.07
N ALA A 273 12.87 21.43 4.28
CA ALA A 273 13.37 20.16 4.82
C ALA A 273 12.79 18.90 4.12
N ALA A 274 11.58 18.99 3.57
CA ALA A 274 10.93 17.89 2.86
C ALA A 274 11.45 17.72 1.43
N THR A 275 11.95 18.80 0.81
CA THR A 275 12.51 18.76 -0.54
C THR A 275 13.83 17.99 -0.49
N PRO A 276 14.00 16.91 -1.28
CA PRO A 276 15.29 16.23 -1.36
C PRO A 276 16.34 17.26 -1.78
N ALA A 277 17.43 17.37 -1.01
CA ALA A 277 18.65 17.97 -1.51
C ALA A 277 19.22 17.04 -2.60
N LEU A 278 18.59 17.01 -3.77
CA LEU A 278 19.33 16.76 -4.99
C LEU A 278 20.42 17.83 -4.97
N ALA A 279 21.68 17.43 -4.91
CA ALA A 279 22.79 18.36 -4.97
C ALA A 279 22.66 19.15 -6.27
N ALA A 280 22.01 20.31 -6.22
CA ALA A 280 22.10 21.29 -7.27
C ALA A 280 23.60 21.63 -7.37
N PRO A 281 24.25 21.46 -8.53
CA PRO A 281 25.50 22.15 -8.75
C PRO A 281 25.21 23.64 -8.50
N ALA A 282 25.99 24.29 -7.65
CA ALA A 282 25.89 25.72 -7.41
C ALA A 282 26.04 26.44 -8.76
N GLY A 283 24.91 26.84 -9.33
CA GLY A 283 24.80 27.53 -10.60
C GLY A 283 23.50 28.29 -10.59
N ASP A 284 23.60 29.62 -10.52
CA ASP A 284 22.46 30.51 -10.56
C ASP A 284 21.72 30.34 -11.90
N GLY A 285 20.60 29.63 -11.88
CA GLY A 285 19.71 29.45 -13.03
C GLY A 285 18.57 28.48 -12.70
N ASP A 286 17.33 28.91 -12.91
CA ASP A 286 16.06 28.16 -12.71
C ASP A 286 15.89 26.92 -13.63
N ASP A 287 16.96 26.48 -14.32
CA ASP A 287 16.98 25.38 -15.29
C ASP A 287 18.08 24.36 -14.96
N ALA A 288 18.14 23.87 -13.71
CA ALA A 288 18.94 22.68 -13.43
C ALA A 288 18.33 21.47 -14.17
N PRO A 289 19.07 20.76 -15.04
CA PRO A 289 18.52 19.61 -15.75
C PRO A 289 18.12 18.54 -14.74
N MET A 290 16.81 18.25 -14.66
CA MET A 290 16.27 17.17 -13.85
C MET A 290 17.00 15.88 -14.19
N GLU A 291 17.45 15.13 -13.16
CA GLU A 291 18.09 13.84 -13.39
C GLU A 291 17.21 12.95 -14.28
N PRO A 292 17.79 12.21 -15.24
CA PRO A 292 17.01 11.35 -16.10
C PRO A 292 16.25 10.29 -15.30
N ARG A 293 14.97 10.11 -15.65
CA ARG A 293 14.08 9.15 -15.00
C ARG A 293 13.41 8.27 -16.04
N THR A 294 13.25 6.99 -15.70
CA THR A 294 12.59 5.99 -16.56
C THR A 294 11.20 5.68 -16.01
N PRO A 295 10.11 6.03 -16.72
CA PRO A 295 8.76 5.67 -16.28
C PRO A 295 8.60 4.16 -16.16
N LEU A 296 8.06 3.67 -15.03
CA LEU A 296 7.80 2.25 -14.84
C LEU A 296 6.72 1.74 -15.79
N ALA A 297 5.68 2.56 -15.99
CA ALA A 297 4.67 2.36 -17.02
C ALA A 297 4.84 3.46 -18.07
N ALA A 298 5.14 3.07 -19.31
CA ALA A 298 5.22 4.02 -20.41
C ALA A 298 3.83 4.67 -20.63
N THR A 299 3.79 6.00 -20.72
CA THR A 299 2.59 6.71 -21.16
C THR A 299 2.39 6.39 -22.63
N ARG A 300 1.57 5.38 -22.95
CA ARG A 300 1.20 5.13 -24.33
C ARG A 300 0.36 6.31 -24.80
N VAL A 301 0.93 7.20 -25.61
CA VAL A 301 0.16 7.97 -26.59
C VAL A 301 -0.19 6.98 -27.70
N ALA A 302 -1.05 6.02 -27.39
CA ALA A 302 -1.61 5.19 -28.43
C ALA A 302 -2.49 6.11 -29.31
N PRO A 303 -2.44 6.00 -30.65
CA PRO A 303 -3.55 6.47 -31.46
C PRO A 303 -4.84 5.82 -30.92
N ALA A 304 -5.96 6.54 -31.00
CA ALA A 304 -7.26 6.07 -30.54
C ALA A 304 -7.44 4.59 -30.90
N PRO A 305 -7.88 3.74 -29.95
CA PRO A 305 -7.92 2.30 -30.16
C PRO A 305 -8.65 2.00 -31.47
N VAL A 306 -8.09 1.12 -32.29
CA VAL A 306 -8.86 0.49 -33.35
C VAL A 306 -9.98 -0.26 -32.61
N ALA A 307 -11.16 0.32 -32.61
CA ALA A 307 -12.33 -0.25 -31.96
C ALA A 307 -12.57 -1.66 -32.50
N GLY A 308 -12.70 -2.64 -31.59
CA GLY A 308 -13.33 -3.92 -31.93
C GLY A 308 -12.44 -5.17 -32.00
N GLN A 309 -11.19 -5.18 -31.51
CA GLN A 309 -10.51 -6.47 -31.27
C GLN A 309 -10.85 -7.01 -29.88
N PRO A 310 -11.64 -8.10 -29.77
CA PRO A 310 -11.95 -8.70 -28.48
C PRO A 310 -10.67 -9.22 -27.82
N ALA A 311 -10.56 -9.04 -26.51
CA ALA A 311 -9.49 -9.65 -25.73
C ALA A 311 -9.53 -11.17 -25.95
N VAL A 312 -8.38 -11.76 -26.27
CA VAL A 312 -8.28 -13.21 -26.46
C VAL A 312 -8.36 -13.87 -25.10
N ALA A 313 -9.30 -14.81 -24.94
CA ALA A 313 -9.47 -15.53 -23.68
C ALA A 313 -8.17 -16.27 -23.32
N VAL A 314 -7.73 -16.11 -22.07
CA VAL A 314 -6.61 -16.87 -21.54
C VAL A 314 -7.11 -18.26 -21.18
N HIS A 315 -6.50 -19.28 -21.78
CA HIS A 315 -6.72 -20.68 -21.44
C HIS A 315 -5.51 -21.19 -20.67
N GLY A 316 -5.77 -21.83 -19.52
CA GLY A 316 -4.75 -22.50 -18.73
C GLY A 316 -5.02 -24.00 -18.64
N GLY A 317 -3.99 -24.76 -18.28
CA GLY A 317 -4.08 -26.20 -18.10
C GLY A 317 -3.20 -26.68 -16.95
N PHE A 318 -3.65 -27.73 -16.26
CA PHE A 318 -2.84 -28.43 -15.28
C PHE A 318 -1.88 -29.38 -15.99
N ASP A 319 -0.60 -29.30 -15.64
CA ASP A 319 0.39 -30.27 -16.08
C ASP A 319 0.29 -31.52 -15.21
N ALA A 320 -0.05 -32.66 -15.82
CA ALA A 320 -0.28 -33.90 -15.08
C ALA A 320 0.96 -34.43 -14.34
N ALA A 321 2.17 -34.10 -14.82
CA ALA A 321 3.41 -34.59 -14.21
C ALA A 321 3.84 -33.77 -12.99
N SER A 322 3.73 -32.44 -13.06
CA SER A 322 4.19 -31.52 -12.02
C SER A 322 3.06 -31.00 -11.12
N GLY A 323 1.80 -31.10 -11.57
CA GLY A 323 0.66 -30.45 -10.92
C GLY A 323 0.62 -28.93 -11.08
N GLU A 324 1.54 -28.33 -11.83
CA GLU A 324 1.57 -26.90 -12.10
C GLU A 324 0.36 -26.48 -12.94
N PHE A 325 -0.19 -25.29 -12.66
CA PHE A 325 -1.15 -24.64 -13.54
C PHE A 325 -0.42 -23.67 -14.48
N ARG A 326 -0.52 -23.90 -15.78
CA ARG A 326 0.25 -23.18 -16.82
C ARG A 326 -0.64 -22.41 -17.78
N PHE A 327 -0.24 -21.21 -18.14
CA PHE A 327 -0.96 -20.35 -19.08
C PHE A 327 -0.04 -19.25 -19.66
N GLU A 328 -0.51 -18.54 -20.69
CA GLU A 328 0.24 -17.44 -21.31
C GLU A 328 -0.51 -16.11 -21.20
N VAL A 329 0.22 -15.02 -20.92
CA VAL A 329 -0.33 -13.66 -20.83
C VAL A 329 0.53 -12.65 -21.60
N ASP A 330 -0.12 -11.72 -22.29
CA ASP A 330 0.49 -10.56 -22.98
C ASP A 330 -0.44 -9.34 -22.93
N ALA A 331 -0.22 -8.28 -23.71
CA ALA A 331 -1.12 -7.13 -23.67
C ALA A 331 -2.53 -7.43 -24.22
N ALA A 332 -2.66 -8.41 -25.11
CA ALA A 332 -3.91 -8.83 -25.76
C ALA A 332 -4.60 -10.02 -25.06
N ARG A 333 -3.81 -10.89 -24.41
CA ARG A 333 -4.22 -12.07 -23.63
C ARG A 333 -4.11 -11.73 -22.15
N ARG A 334 -5.22 -11.26 -21.57
CA ARG A 334 -5.33 -10.92 -20.15
C ARG A 334 -6.41 -11.77 -19.48
N THR A 335 -6.13 -12.22 -18.26
CA THR A 335 -7.11 -12.96 -17.47
C THR A 335 -8.28 -12.03 -17.09
N PRO A 336 -9.49 -12.57 -16.93
CA PRO A 336 -10.65 -11.74 -16.62
C PRO A 336 -10.66 -11.22 -15.19
N LYS A 337 -9.91 -11.88 -14.30
CA LYS A 337 -9.66 -11.52 -12.90
C LYS A 337 -8.22 -11.93 -12.58
N PRO A 338 -7.60 -11.35 -11.54
CA PRO A 338 -6.30 -11.81 -11.07
C PRO A 338 -6.33 -13.32 -10.82
N TRP A 339 -5.44 -14.05 -11.49
CA TRP A 339 -5.14 -15.45 -11.21
C TRP A 339 -3.94 -15.44 -10.28
N VAL A 340 -4.17 -15.79 -9.02
CA VAL A 340 -3.17 -15.66 -7.97
C VAL A 340 -2.71 -17.02 -7.47
N ASN A 341 -1.46 -17.06 -7.03
CA ASN A 341 -0.95 -18.09 -6.15
C ASN A 341 -0.65 -17.48 -4.79
N VAL A 342 -1.21 -18.06 -3.73
CA VAL A 342 -0.85 -17.74 -2.35
C VAL A 342 0.30 -18.68 -1.98
N ILE A 343 1.40 -18.14 -1.48
CA ILE A 343 2.62 -18.87 -1.14
C ILE A 343 3.00 -18.49 0.28
N ALA A 344 2.99 -19.46 1.20
CA ALA A 344 3.28 -19.21 2.60
C ALA A 344 3.94 -20.41 3.27
N ASN A 345 4.54 -20.14 4.42
CA ASN A 345 4.80 -21.09 5.49
C ASN A 345 4.01 -20.66 6.75
N ALA A 346 4.20 -21.36 7.87
CA ALA A 346 3.45 -21.11 9.09
C ALA A 346 3.59 -19.69 9.67
N SER A 347 4.65 -18.95 9.33
CA SER A 347 4.93 -17.64 9.94
C SER A 347 5.19 -16.51 8.94
N PHE A 348 5.03 -16.76 7.64
CA PHE A 348 5.31 -15.80 6.57
C PHE A 348 4.62 -16.19 5.28
N GLY A 349 4.24 -15.22 4.46
CA GLY A 349 3.74 -15.51 3.13
C GLY A 349 3.58 -14.28 2.26
N PHE A 350 3.24 -14.53 1.01
CA PHE A 350 2.88 -13.54 0.02
C PHE A 350 1.88 -14.12 -0.97
N GLN A 351 1.19 -13.26 -1.70
CA GLN A 351 0.48 -13.65 -2.91
C GLN A 351 1.21 -13.13 -4.14
N VAL A 352 1.04 -13.79 -5.28
CA VAL A 352 1.54 -13.33 -6.58
C VAL A 352 0.49 -13.60 -7.66
N SER A 353 0.10 -12.57 -8.40
CA SER A 353 -0.85 -12.67 -9.52
C SER A 353 -0.17 -13.07 -10.83
N GLU A 354 -0.96 -13.23 -11.89
CA GLU A 354 -0.45 -13.47 -13.23
C GLU A 354 0.41 -12.33 -13.76
N THR A 355 0.34 -11.14 -13.15
CA THR A 355 1.21 -10.02 -13.51
C THR A 355 2.49 -9.93 -12.69
N GLY A 356 2.67 -10.82 -11.70
CA GLY A 356 3.80 -10.79 -10.79
C GLY A 356 3.66 -9.77 -9.67
N THR A 357 2.44 -9.30 -9.41
CA THR A 357 2.11 -8.32 -8.36
C THR A 357 1.49 -9.01 -7.15
N GLY A 358 1.52 -8.34 -6.00
CA GLY A 358 0.95 -8.86 -4.76
C GLY A 358 1.47 -8.12 -3.55
N TYR A 359 1.32 -8.76 -2.39
CA TYR A 359 1.78 -8.22 -1.11
C TYR A 359 2.37 -9.35 -0.27
N THR A 360 3.17 -8.97 0.71
CA THR A 360 3.92 -9.86 1.60
C THR A 360 3.59 -9.54 3.05
N TRP A 361 3.51 -10.56 3.91
CA TRP A 361 3.25 -10.44 5.34
C TRP A 361 4.17 -11.35 6.17
N ALA A 362 4.31 -11.02 7.46
CA ALA A 362 4.98 -11.86 8.42
C ALA A 362 4.12 -12.02 9.68
N ALA A 363 4.01 -13.25 10.18
CA ALA A 363 3.19 -13.68 11.32
C ALA A 363 1.67 -13.47 11.19
N ASN A 364 1.20 -12.35 10.62
CA ASN A 364 -0.21 -12.06 10.45
C ASN A 364 -0.47 -11.29 9.13
N SER A 365 -1.27 -11.86 8.23
CA SER A 365 -1.57 -11.28 6.91
C SER A 365 -2.41 -10.00 6.91
N ARG A 366 -3.03 -9.66 8.04
CA ARG A 366 -3.82 -8.44 8.23
C ARG A 366 -3.14 -7.42 9.13
N MET A 367 -2.64 -7.88 10.27
CA MET A 367 -2.11 -7.02 11.32
C MET A 367 -0.65 -6.62 11.09
N HIS A 368 0.10 -7.39 10.30
CA HIS A 368 1.53 -7.13 10.05
C HIS A 368 1.90 -7.38 8.59
N GLN A 369 1.35 -6.54 7.73
CA GLN A 369 1.70 -6.52 6.31
C GLN A 369 3.07 -5.87 6.16
N LEU A 370 4.01 -6.54 5.48
CA LEU A 370 5.32 -5.94 5.16
C LEU A 370 5.18 -4.91 4.06
N THR A 371 4.33 -5.22 3.07
CA THR A 371 3.98 -4.38 1.92
C THR A 371 2.45 -4.30 1.79
N PRO A 372 1.90 -3.20 1.23
CA PRO A 372 0.44 -2.99 1.20
C PRO A 372 -0.33 -4.07 0.44
N TRP A 373 -1.46 -4.51 1.02
CA TRP A 373 -2.45 -5.34 0.32
C TRP A 373 -3.41 -4.50 -0.53
N SER A 374 -3.81 -5.03 -1.69
CA SER A 374 -4.89 -4.51 -2.51
C SER A 374 -5.79 -5.65 -3.00
N ASN A 375 -7.09 -5.41 -2.98
CA ASN A 375 -8.11 -6.27 -3.58
C ASN A 375 -8.67 -5.69 -4.90
N ASP A 376 -8.00 -4.71 -5.51
CA ASP A 376 -8.40 -4.11 -6.78
C ASP A 376 -8.18 -5.10 -7.95
N PRO A 377 -9.23 -5.73 -8.51
CA PRO A 377 -9.08 -6.75 -9.54
C PRO A 377 -8.87 -6.15 -10.94
N VAL A 378 -9.05 -4.84 -11.10
CA VAL A 378 -8.90 -4.15 -12.39
C VAL A 378 -7.44 -3.75 -12.56
N GLN A 379 -6.89 -2.99 -11.61
CA GLN A 379 -5.52 -2.49 -11.67
C GLN A 379 -4.51 -3.52 -11.21
N ASP A 380 -4.82 -4.26 -10.13
CA ASP A 380 -3.88 -5.16 -9.45
C ASP A 380 -2.53 -4.45 -9.16
N PRO A 381 -2.57 -3.39 -8.33
CA PRO A 381 -1.43 -2.49 -8.15
C PRO A 381 -0.24 -3.21 -7.51
N ALA A 382 0.97 -2.82 -7.95
CA ALA A 382 2.21 -3.30 -7.39
C ALA A 382 2.75 -2.32 -6.33
N PHE A 383 3.15 -2.85 -5.18
CA PHE A 383 3.93 -2.12 -4.16
C PHE A 383 5.31 -2.76 -3.91
N GLU A 384 5.60 -3.79 -4.69
CA GLU A 384 6.87 -4.49 -4.76
C GLU A 384 7.27 -4.51 -6.23
N HIS A 385 8.40 -3.89 -6.54
CA HIS A 385 8.93 -3.77 -7.88
C HIS A 385 10.28 -4.47 -7.93
N TYR A 386 10.35 -5.57 -8.66
CA TYR A 386 11.59 -6.29 -8.97
C TYR A 386 11.90 -6.05 -10.43
N LEU A 387 12.94 -5.26 -10.70
CA LEU A 387 13.22 -4.70 -12.01
C LEU A 387 14.62 -5.10 -12.47
N LEU A 388 14.76 -5.26 -13.78
CA LEU A 388 16.03 -5.41 -14.47
C LEU A 388 16.06 -4.38 -15.59
N GLN A 389 17.08 -3.54 -15.66
CA GLN A 389 17.21 -2.47 -16.66
C GLN A 389 18.47 -2.68 -17.49
N ASP A 390 18.37 -2.54 -18.81
CA ASP A 390 19.55 -2.37 -19.66
C ASP A 390 20.00 -0.90 -19.54
N VAL A 391 21.17 -0.68 -18.96
CA VAL A 391 21.67 0.65 -18.57
C VAL A 391 21.95 1.51 -19.80
N ASP A 392 22.49 0.92 -20.86
CA ASP A 392 22.88 1.64 -22.07
C ASP A 392 21.65 2.15 -22.85
N THR A 393 20.56 1.38 -22.84
CA THR A 393 19.31 1.74 -23.53
C THR A 393 18.24 2.34 -22.63
N ARG A 394 18.47 2.32 -21.31
CA ARG A 394 17.50 2.64 -20.24
C ARG A 394 16.21 1.82 -20.25
N ARG A 395 16.13 0.76 -21.05
CA ARG A 395 14.92 -0.07 -21.17
C ARG A 395 14.78 -1.00 -19.98
N LEU A 396 13.59 -1.02 -19.37
CA LEU A 396 13.21 -2.06 -18.42
C LEU A 396 12.97 -3.37 -19.16
N LEU A 397 13.59 -4.44 -18.66
CA LEU A 397 13.43 -5.80 -19.11
C LEU A 397 12.27 -6.45 -18.32
N PRO A 398 11.34 -7.13 -19.01
CA PRO A 398 10.10 -7.60 -18.43
C PRO A 398 10.33 -8.90 -17.63
N LEU A 399 10.75 -8.79 -16.38
CA LEU A 399 10.86 -9.95 -15.48
C LEU A 399 9.49 -10.59 -15.20
N THR A 400 8.45 -9.77 -15.23
CA THR A 400 7.04 -10.11 -15.05
C THR A 400 6.17 -9.22 -15.94
N PRO A 401 4.87 -9.54 -16.14
CA PRO A 401 4.00 -8.67 -16.92
C PRO A 401 3.81 -7.26 -16.35
N ALA A 402 4.01 -7.05 -15.05
CA ALA A 402 3.93 -5.73 -14.43
C ALA A 402 5.19 -4.87 -14.62
N SER A 403 6.35 -5.47 -14.94
CA SER A 403 7.63 -4.76 -15.15
C SER A 403 7.92 -4.43 -16.63
N ARG A 404 6.89 -4.42 -17.48
CA ARG A 404 7.03 -4.50 -18.95
C ARG A 404 7.69 -3.31 -19.67
N GLY A 405 7.81 -2.14 -19.04
CA GLY A 405 8.28 -0.94 -19.76
C GLY A 405 7.52 -0.74 -21.08
N ASP A 406 8.22 -0.40 -22.16
CA ASP A 406 7.64 -0.11 -23.49
C ASP A 406 7.39 -1.35 -24.39
N GLY A 407 7.55 -2.58 -23.87
CA GLY A 407 7.48 -3.81 -24.67
C GLY A 407 6.23 -4.67 -24.43
N ASP A 408 5.55 -5.08 -25.51
CA ASP A 408 4.56 -6.16 -25.44
C ASP A 408 5.26 -7.51 -25.61
N VAL A 409 5.47 -8.22 -24.50
CA VAL A 409 6.16 -9.52 -24.48
C VAL A 409 5.26 -10.55 -23.83
N ALA A 410 5.04 -11.66 -24.53
CA ALA A 410 4.32 -12.81 -23.99
C ALA A 410 5.11 -13.48 -22.86
N HIS A 411 4.41 -13.75 -21.76
CA HIS A 411 4.95 -14.46 -20.61
C HIS A 411 4.26 -15.81 -20.49
N ARG A 412 5.04 -16.86 -20.31
CA ARG A 412 4.56 -18.15 -19.81
C ARG A 412 4.56 -18.08 -18.29
N VAL A 413 3.40 -18.31 -17.70
CA VAL A 413 3.20 -18.29 -16.25
C VAL A 413 2.92 -19.70 -15.77
N ARG A 414 3.58 -20.09 -14.69
CA ARG A 414 3.40 -21.38 -14.04
C ARG A 414 3.18 -21.15 -12.55
N HIS A 415 2.01 -21.49 -12.04
CA HIS A 415 1.77 -21.56 -10.61
C HIS A 415 1.96 -23.00 -10.14
N GLY A 416 2.81 -23.19 -9.13
CA GLY A 416 3.02 -24.47 -8.47
C GLY A 416 2.88 -24.33 -6.96
N GLN A 417 2.98 -25.45 -6.26
CA GLN A 417 2.83 -25.47 -4.81
C GLN A 417 4.08 -24.84 -4.16
N GLY A 418 3.90 -23.68 -3.53
CA GLY A 418 4.97 -22.91 -2.89
C GLY A 418 5.81 -22.03 -3.82
N TYR A 419 5.51 -21.96 -5.11
CA TYR A 419 6.26 -21.11 -6.06
C TYR A 419 5.44 -20.66 -7.27
N SER A 420 5.88 -19.60 -7.94
CA SER A 420 5.40 -19.21 -9.27
C SER A 420 6.56 -18.83 -10.18
N VAL A 421 6.45 -19.18 -11.46
CA VAL A 421 7.49 -18.92 -12.48
C VAL A 421 6.93 -18.07 -13.61
N PHE A 422 7.70 -17.07 -14.03
CA PHE A 422 7.44 -16.22 -15.19
C PHE A 422 8.60 -16.38 -16.16
N GLU A 423 8.29 -16.75 -17.41
CA GLU A 423 9.29 -16.95 -18.46
C GLU A 423 8.97 -16.08 -19.66
N CYS A 424 9.98 -15.41 -20.20
CA CYS A 424 9.85 -14.67 -21.45
C CYS A 424 11.17 -14.61 -22.24
N ALA A 425 11.07 -14.25 -23.51
CA ALA A 425 12.21 -13.99 -24.37
C ALA A 425 12.03 -12.63 -25.06
N THR A 426 13.06 -11.78 -25.00
CA THR A 426 13.01 -10.44 -25.59
C THR A 426 14.40 -9.90 -25.86
N GLY A 427 14.59 -9.16 -26.96
CA GLY A 427 15.87 -8.47 -27.24
C GLY A 427 17.10 -9.37 -27.33
N GLY A 428 16.92 -10.65 -27.71
CA GLY A 428 18.00 -11.65 -27.70
C GLY A 428 18.34 -12.19 -26.30
N MET A 429 17.51 -11.93 -25.30
CA MET A 429 17.65 -12.44 -23.94
C MET A 429 16.51 -13.40 -23.59
N THR A 430 16.81 -14.35 -22.69
CA THR A 430 15.82 -15.23 -22.07
C THR A 430 15.81 -14.96 -20.57
N LEU A 431 14.63 -14.76 -20.01
CA LEU A 431 14.39 -14.40 -18.62
C LEU A 431 13.50 -15.46 -17.97
N GLU A 432 13.91 -15.96 -16.81
CA GLU A 432 13.09 -16.79 -15.92
C GLU A 432 13.10 -16.15 -14.52
N THR A 433 11.92 -15.80 -14.02
CA THR A 433 11.73 -15.24 -12.67
C THR A 433 10.89 -16.19 -11.83
N THR A 434 11.46 -16.69 -10.73
CA THR A 434 10.80 -17.61 -9.80
C THR A 434 10.58 -16.95 -8.45
N PHE A 435 9.32 -16.82 -8.05
CA PHE A 435 8.89 -16.38 -6.73
C PHE A 435 8.65 -17.60 -5.85
N PHE A 436 9.22 -17.64 -4.65
CA PHE A 436 8.92 -18.68 -3.65
C PHE A 436 9.15 -18.17 -2.22
N ALA A 437 8.56 -18.86 -1.24
CA ALA A 437 8.89 -18.68 0.17
C ALA A 437 9.85 -19.78 0.62
N ASP A 438 10.77 -19.45 1.52
CA ASP A 438 11.50 -20.48 2.25
C ASP A 438 10.52 -21.36 3.05
N ARG A 439 10.89 -22.64 3.23
CA ARG A 439 10.07 -23.63 3.92
C ARG A 439 9.74 -23.21 5.36
N ASP A 440 10.73 -22.73 6.10
CA ASP A 440 10.62 -22.56 7.55
C ASP A 440 10.88 -21.10 7.97
N GLU A 441 11.70 -20.37 7.21
CA GLU A 441 12.09 -19.00 7.53
C GLU A 441 11.16 -17.95 6.92
N ARG A 442 11.16 -16.75 7.51
CA ARG A 442 10.33 -15.63 7.06
C ARG A 442 10.97 -14.90 5.88
N MET A 443 11.07 -15.61 4.76
CA MET A 443 11.83 -15.18 3.58
C MET A 443 11.02 -15.39 2.31
N LYS A 444 10.84 -14.30 1.56
CA LYS A 444 10.42 -14.31 0.16
C LYS A 444 11.67 -14.18 -0.71
N LEU A 445 11.76 -15.05 -1.72
CA LEU A 445 12.85 -15.08 -2.68
C LEU A 445 12.29 -14.90 -4.09
N VAL A 446 12.87 -13.94 -4.82
CA VAL A 446 12.59 -13.69 -6.24
C VAL A 446 13.87 -13.94 -7.01
N ARG A 447 14.03 -15.20 -7.44
CA ARG A 447 15.21 -15.67 -8.19
C ARG A 447 15.04 -15.30 -9.66
N VAL A 448 16.03 -14.64 -10.24
CA VAL A 448 16.05 -14.26 -11.64
C VAL A 448 17.21 -14.95 -12.34
N ARG A 449 16.92 -15.71 -13.39
CA ARG A 449 17.91 -16.25 -14.32
C ARG A 449 17.83 -15.48 -15.64
N VAL A 450 18.97 -14.96 -16.07
CA VAL A 450 19.09 -14.17 -17.30
C VAL A 450 20.12 -14.84 -18.20
N ARG A 451 19.76 -15.08 -19.45
CA ARG A 451 20.68 -15.51 -20.50
C ARG A 451 20.77 -14.46 -21.59
N ASN A 452 21.99 -14.01 -21.91
CA ASN A 452 22.25 -13.15 -23.05
C ASN A 452 22.55 -14.01 -24.28
N GLY A 453 21.54 -14.26 -25.12
CA GLY A 453 21.72 -14.92 -26.41
C GLY A 453 22.19 -13.99 -27.53
N GLY A 454 22.40 -12.70 -27.24
CA GLY A 454 22.86 -11.71 -28.21
C GLY A 454 24.38 -11.76 -28.46
N ALA A 455 24.81 -11.02 -29.48
CA ALA A 455 26.21 -10.95 -29.90
C ALA A 455 27.06 -9.92 -29.13
N ARG A 456 26.45 -9.10 -28.26
CA ARG A 456 27.14 -8.03 -27.52
C ARG A 456 26.98 -8.23 -26.03
N ARG A 457 28.02 -7.84 -25.28
CA ARG A 457 27.96 -7.67 -23.82
C ARG A 457 26.89 -6.64 -23.45
N ARG A 458 26.18 -6.87 -22.35
CA ARG A 458 25.15 -5.98 -21.81
C ARG A 458 25.55 -5.46 -20.44
N ARG A 459 25.31 -4.17 -20.17
CA ARG A 459 25.36 -3.59 -18.82
C ARG A 459 23.95 -3.57 -18.26
N LEU A 460 23.71 -4.30 -17.18
CA LEU A 460 22.40 -4.48 -16.57
C LEU A 460 22.38 -3.92 -15.14
N ARG A 461 21.25 -3.36 -14.73
CA ARG A 461 20.97 -2.90 -13.36
C ARG A 461 19.81 -3.71 -12.80
N ALA A 462 20.04 -4.44 -11.73
CA ALA A 462 18.97 -5.10 -10.97
C ALA A 462 18.53 -4.14 -9.85
N LEU A 463 17.26 -3.77 -9.83
CA LEU A 463 16.69 -2.82 -8.86
C LEU A 463 15.47 -3.44 -8.19
N ALA A 464 15.42 -3.35 -6.87
CA ALA A 464 14.22 -3.65 -6.11
C ALA A 464 13.74 -2.42 -5.35
N LEU A 465 12.42 -2.21 -5.35
CA LEU A 465 11.72 -1.20 -4.55
C LEU A 465 10.54 -1.87 -3.86
N VAL A 466 10.44 -1.75 -2.53
CA VAL A 466 9.29 -2.18 -1.75
C VAL A 466 8.76 -1.03 -0.91
N GLU A 467 7.44 -0.83 -0.90
CA GLU A 467 6.82 0.12 0.02
C GLU A 467 6.67 -0.50 1.41
N TRP A 468 7.32 0.05 2.43
CA TRP A 468 7.15 -0.46 3.80
C TRP A 468 5.77 -0.10 4.32
N GLN A 469 4.98 -1.12 4.66
CA GLN A 469 3.72 -0.99 5.38
C GLN A 469 3.93 -1.25 6.88
N LEU A 470 4.61 -2.35 7.22
CA LEU A 470 4.98 -2.80 8.57
C LEU A 470 3.88 -2.57 9.62
N GLY A 471 2.64 -2.94 9.29
CA GLY A 471 1.47 -2.69 10.12
C GLY A 471 0.17 -3.07 9.42
N ALA A 472 -0.97 -2.71 10.01
CA ALA A 472 -2.29 -3.06 9.49
C ALA A 472 -2.86 -2.03 8.52
N ALA A 473 -2.43 -0.76 8.61
CA ALA A 473 -2.91 0.32 7.75
C ALA A 473 -1.80 1.29 7.35
N ARG A 474 -1.93 1.92 6.17
CA ARG A 474 -0.93 2.85 5.61
C ARG A 474 -0.49 3.95 6.58
N GLY A 475 -1.34 4.37 7.51
CA GLY A 475 -0.99 5.36 8.54
C GLY A 475 0.10 4.89 9.52
N GLU A 476 0.19 3.59 9.80
CA GLU A 476 1.12 3.01 10.79
C GLU A 476 2.58 3.04 10.32
N ARG A 477 2.83 3.14 9.01
CA ARG A 477 4.22 3.23 8.51
C ARG A 477 4.93 4.52 8.94
N ARG A 478 4.21 5.50 9.49
CA ARG A 478 4.76 6.78 9.97
C ARG A 478 5.77 6.62 11.11
N THR A 479 5.77 5.47 11.80
CA THR A 479 6.70 5.13 12.88
C THR A 479 7.80 4.19 12.41
N VAL A 480 7.86 3.87 11.11
CA VAL A 480 8.93 3.02 10.57
C VAL A 480 10.25 3.78 10.59
N HIS A 481 11.27 3.12 11.15
CA HIS A 481 12.65 3.55 11.10
C HIS A 481 13.40 2.73 10.05
N THR A 482 14.14 3.37 9.15
CA THR A 482 14.88 2.68 8.09
C THR A 482 16.37 2.94 8.17
N TRP A 483 17.18 1.96 7.76
CA TRP A 483 18.64 2.12 7.64
C TRP A 483 19.22 1.21 6.57
N LYS A 484 20.48 1.47 6.20
CA LYS A 484 21.29 0.61 5.34
C LYS A 484 22.22 -0.24 6.22
N GLY A 485 22.34 -1.53 5.95
CA GLY A 485 23.36 -2.36 6.62
C GLY A 485 24.74 -2.08 6.04
N ASP A 486 25.74 -1.81 6.88
CA ASP A 486 27.08 -1.36 6.47
C ASP A 486 27.75 -2.31 5.46
N ASP A 487 27.81 -3.60 5.78
CA ASP A 487 28.49 -4.62 4.95
C ASP A 487 27.53 -5.57 4.21
N LEU A 488 26.27 -5.14 4.03
CA LEU A 488 25.26 -5.99 3.41
C LEU A 488 24.60 -5.23 2.27
N PRO A 489 24.40 -5.84 1.09
CA PRO A 489 23.53 -5.27 0.06
C PRO A 489 22.05 -5.46 0.49
N ALA A 490 21.67 -4.78 1.58
CA ALA A 490 20.38 -4.85 2.22
C ALA A 490 20.01 -3.53 2.92
N VAL A 491 18.77 -3.10 2.75
CA VAL A 491 18.13 -2.00 3.49
C VAL A 491 17.06 -2.57 4.42
N PHE A 492 16.82 -1.91 5.53
CA PHE A 492 15.99 -2.39 6.62
C PHE A 492 14.88 -1.38 6.94
N GLY A 493 13.76 -1.90 7.44
CA GLY A 493 12.66 -1.14 8.01
C GLY A 493 12.18 -1.80 9.30
N GLN A 494 12.14 -1.04 10.40
CA GLN A 494 11.69 -1.50 11.71
C GLN A 494 10.45 -0.74 12.15
N GLN A 495 9.40 -1.47 12.56
CA GLN A 495 8.23 -0.86 13.19
C GLN A 495 8.56 -0.46 14.62
N ARG A 496 8.40 0.81 14.97
CA ARG A 496 8.65 1.32 16.34
C ARG A 496 7.39 1.35 17.21
N GLU A 497 6.20 1.32 16.62
CA GLU A 497 4.93 1.29 17.36
C GLU A 497 4.65 -0.12 17.87
N CYS A 498 4.34 -0.24 19.17
CA CYS A 498 4.27 -1.51 19.88
C CYS A 498 2.85 -1.99 20.21
N SER A 499 1.83 -1.14 20.11
CA SER A 499 0.47 -1.46 20.55
C SER A 499 -0.13 -2.67 19.83
N GLY A 500 0.24 -2.88 18.56
CA GLY A 500 -0.17 -4.04 17.74
C GLY A 500 0.59 -5.34 18.04
N GLY A 501 1.61 -5.32 18.90
CA GLY A 501 2.42 -6.50 19.24
C GLY A 501 3.56 -6.80 18.26
N PHE A 502 3.83 -5.90 17.31
CA PHE A 502 4.90 -6.02 16.31
C PHE A 502 5.98 -4.93 16.45
N GLY A 503 5.96 -4.16 17.54
CA GLY A 503 7.00 -3.17 17.81
C GLY A 503 8.38 -3.83 17.96
N GLY A 504 9.39 -3.21 17.36
CA GLY A 504 10.75 -3.74 17.24
C GLY A 504 10.94 -4.70 16.06
N SER A 505 9.88 -5.29 15.52
CA SER A 505 9.99 -6.20 14.38
C SER A 505 10.57 -5.50 13.16
N THR A 506 11.43 -6.23 12.45
CA THR A 506 12.28 -5.66 11.41
C THR A 506 12.19 -6.48 10.13
N ALA A 507 11.85 -5.82 9.03
CA ALA A 507 11.97 -6.36 7.69
C ALA A 507 13.24 -5.85 7.00
N PHE A 508 13.68 -6.58 5.98
CA PHE A 508 14.77 -6.15 5.12
C PHE A 508 14.50 -6.51 3.66
N LEU A 509 15.01 -5.68 2.76
CA LEU A 509 15.10 -5.95 1.34
C LEU A 509 16.59 -6.07 0.99
N ALA A 510 16.97 -7.18 0.35
CA ALA A 510 18.33 -7.45 -0.04
C ALA A 510 18.46 -7.93 -1.49
N LEU A 511 19.65 -7.74 -2.04
CA LEU A 511 20.06 -8.26 -3.35
C LEU A 511 21.21 -9.25 -3.15
N ALA A 512 21.13 -10.42 -3.77
CA ALA A 512 22.14 -11.47 -3.68
C ALA A 512 22.46 -12.06 -5.06
N GLY A 513 23.59 -12.76 -5.17
CA GLY A 513 24.04 -13.39 -6.42
C GLY A 513 24.64 -12.41 -7.45
N LEU A 514 24.95 -11.17 -7.05
CA LEU A 514 25.71 -10.25 -7.89
C LEU A 514 27.18 -10.71 -8.00
N PRO A 515 27.87 -10.42 -9.13
CA PRO A 515 29.31 -10.68 -9.25
C PRO A 515 30.14 -10.02 -8.13
N ALA A 516 31.25 -10.66 -7.76
CA ALA A 516 32.15 -10.15 -6.71
C ALA A 516 32.62 -8.71 -7.00
N GLY A 517 32.63 -7.85 -5.98
CA GLY A 517 32.97 -6.42 -6.07
C GLY A 517 31.80 -5.48 -6.41
N VAL A 518 30.67 -5.99 -6.91
CA VAL A 518 29.45 -5.19 -7.14
C VAL A 518 28.63 -5.03 -5.85
N ALA A 519 28.66 -6.03 -4.97
CA ALA A 519 27.90 -6.03 -3.72
C ALA A 519 28.25 -4.84 -2.80
N ASP A 520 29.50 -4.37 -2.85
CA ASP A 520 30.00 -3.22 -2.07
C ASP A 520 29.64 -1.87 -2.72
N ALA A 521 29.16 -1.88 -3.97
CA ALA A 521 28.86 -0.71 -4.78
C ALA A 521 27.36 -0.50 -5.03
N VAL A 522 26.49 -1.22 -4.30
CA VAL A 522 25.03 -1.09 -4.44
C VAL A 522 24.56 0.32 -4.10
N GLN A 523 23.64 0.85 -4.91
CA GLN A 523 22.92 2.07 -4.55
C GLN A 523 21.70 1.72 -3.71
N TRP A 524 21.24 2.67 -2.90
CA TRP A 524 20.09 2.45 -2.03
C TRP A 524 19.42 3.76 -1.65
N THR A 525 18.15 3.68 -1.29
CA THR A 525 17.41 4.73 -0.57
C THR A 525 16.27 4.10 0.21
N CYS A 526 15.83 4.77 1.26
CA CYS A 526 14.62 4.43 2.01
C CYS A 526 13.56 5.53 1.92
N GLU A 527 13.69 6.43 0.95
CA GLU A 527 12.75 7.53 0.66
C GLU A 527 11.99 7.29 -0.65
N ARG A 528 10.71 6.92 -0.53
CA ARG A 528 9.87 6.54 -1.67
C ARG A 528 9.55 7.70 -2.60
N SER A 529 9.50 8.93 -2.10
CA SER A 529 9.19 10.11 -2.92
C SER A 529 10.20 10.36 -4.04
N GLU A 530 11.42 9.81 -3.95
CA GLU A 530 12.42 9.85 -5.01
C GLU A 530 11.92 9.24 -6.33
N PHE A 531 10.96 8.30 -6.26
CA PHE A 531 10.40 7.60 -7.41
C PHE A 531 9.18 8.30 -8.04
N PHE A 532 8.89 9.56 -7.69
CA PHE A 532 7.77 10.32 -8.24
C PHE A 532 8.25 11.70 -8.73
N ALA A 533 7.90 12.10 -9.95
CA ALA A 533 8.25 13.42 -10.53
C ALA A 533 7.03 14.31 -10.81
N GLY A 534 5.94 14.15 -10.04
CA GLY A 534 4.76 15.03 -10.12
C GLY A 534 3.69 14.65 -11.14
N ARG A 535 3.92 13.67 -12.03
CA ARG A 535 2.88 13.12 -12.93
C ARG A 535 2.04 11.98 -12.32
N GLY A 536 2.27 11.67 -11.04
CA GLY A 536 1.52 10.64 -10.29
C GLY A 536 1.90 9.19 -10.62
N GLY A 537 2.79 8.95 -11.59
CA GLY A 537 3.35 7.63 -11.89
C GLY A 537 4.68 7.38 -11.20
N VAL A 538 5.04 6.09 -11.05
CA VAL A 538 6.36 5.67 -10.59
C VAL A 538 7.37 5.88 -11.72
N GLU A 539 8.46 6.56 -11.40
CA GLU A 539 9.59 6.82 -12.28
C GLU A 539 10.88 6.39 -11.59
N ILE A 540 11.70 5.59 -12.27
CA ILE A 540 12.94 5.05 -11.74
C ILE A 540 14.07 6.04 -11.99
N PRO A 541 14.70 6.61 -10.95
CA PRO A 541 15.84 7.50 -11.12
C PRO A 541 17.12 6.72 -11.46
N ASP A 542 18.03 7.35 -12.21
CA ASP A 542 19.34 6.78 -12.52
C ASP A 542 20.21 6.62 -11.25
N LEU A 543 20.03 7.50 -10.25
CA LEU A 543 20.73 7.46 -8.96
C LEU A 543 19.75 7.42 -7.78
N LEU A 544 20.15 6.75 -6.69
CA LEU A 544 19.40 6.73 -5.43
C LEU A 544 20.03 7.67 -4.38
N GLY A 545 19.20 8.44 -3.68
CA GLY A 545 19.61 9.53 -2.79
C GLY A 545 20.23 9.14 -1.46
N ARG A 546 20.37 7.84 -1.14
CA ARG A 546 20.96 7.32 0.11
C ARG A 546 20.32 7.89 1.38
N ARG A 547 19.00 8.06 1.34
CA ARG A 547 18.22 8.57 2.49
C ARG A 547 17.78 7.43 3.39
N ALA A 548 17.90 7.60 4.70
CA ALA A 548 17.44 6.68 5.73
C ALA A 548 17.12 7.44 7.02
N GLY A 549 16.49 6.77 7.98
CA GLY A 549 16.16 7.30 9.30
C GLY A 549 14.66 7.28 9.59
N HIS A 550 14.21 8.27 10.34
CA HIS A 550 12.82 8.43 10.76
C HIS A 550 12.09 9.45 9.89
N GLY A 551 10.77 9.36 9.87
CA GLY A 551 9.93 10.41 9.30
C GLY A 551 9.85 10.43 7.77
N LEU A 552 10.58 9.56 7.06
CA LEU A 552 10.55 9.43 5.60
C LEU A 552 9.22 8.86 5.08
N ASP A 553 8.98 8.98 3.77
CA ASP A 553 8.03 8.10 3.08
C ASP A 553 8.68 6.71 2.92
N ALA A 554 8.69 5.95 4.00
CA ALA A 554 9.59 4.80 4.19
C ALA A 554 9.45 3.71 3.11
N CYS A 555 10.49 3.49 2.30
CA CYS A 555 10.59 2.33 1.41
C CYS A 555 11.88 1.55 1.67
N GLY A 556 12.02 0.40 1.02
CA GLY A 556 13.32 -0.23 0.81
C GLY A 556 13.61 -0.18 -0.67
N ALA A 557 14.65 0.54 -1.08
CA ALA A 557 15.12 0.51 -2.45
C ALA A 557 16.62 0.20 -2.49
N ILE A 558 16.99 -0.74 -3.36
CA ILE A 558 18.37 -1.14 -3.58
C ILE A 558 18.58 -1.53 -5.03
N ASP A 559 19.73 -1.18 -5.59
CA ASP A 559 20.13 -1.66 -6.90
C ASP A 559 21.62 -2.03 -6.96
N GLY A 560 21.94 -2.86 -7.95
CA GLY A 560 23.32 -3.21 -8.29
C GLY A 560 23.48 -3.40 -9.80
N GLU A 561 24.57 -2.85 -10.33
CA GLU A 561 24.91 -2.94 -11.75
C GLU A 561 25.95 -4.02 -12.04
N PHE A 562 25.75 -4.79 -13.11
CA PHE A 562 26.67 -5.84 -13.51
C PHE A 562 26.74 -5.99 -15.03
N PHE A 563 27.80 -6.63 -15.51
CA PHE A 563 27.96 -6.96 -16.92
C PHE A 563 27.56 -8.42 -17.18
N LEU A 564 26.88 -8.64 -18.31
CA LEU A 564 26.54 -9.97 -18.81
C LEU A 564 27.12 -10.15 -20.22
N GLU A 565 28.10 -11.04 -20.34
CA GLU A 565 28.79 -11.33 -21.60
C GLU A 565 27.85 -11.97 -22.65
N ALA A 566 28.22 -11.84 -23.92
CA ALA A 566 27.52 -12.50 -25.02
C ALA A 566 27.54 -14.03 -24.84
N GLY A 567 26.39 -14.68 -24.98
CA GLY A 567 26.22 -16.13 -24.77
C GLY A 567 26.13 -16.57 -23.30
N ALA A 568 26.48 -15.71 -22.35
CA ALA A 568 26.55 -16.06 -20.93
C ALA A 568 25.16 -16.09 -20.26
N SER A 569 25.09 -16.79 -19.12
CA SER A 569 23.94 -16.79 -18.23
C SER A 569 24.37 -16.41 -16.83
N THR A 570 23.50 -15.72 -16.09
CA THR A 570 23.72 -15.38 -14.68
C THR A 570 22.44 -15.58 -13.88
N GLN A 571 22.59 -15.67 -12.57
CA GLN A 571 21.50 -15.77 -11.61
C GLN A 571 21.70 -14.75 -10.49
N LEU A 572 20.64 -14.02 -10.16
CA LEU A 572 20.56 -13.14 -9.00
C LEU A 572 19.27 -13.41 -8.23
N CYS A 573 19.18 -12.90 -7.01
CA CYS A 573 17.99 -13.04 -6.19
C CYS A 573 17.69 -11.74 -5.45
N PHE A 574 16.46 -11.25 -5.59
CA PHE A 574 15.91 -10.28 -4.65
C PHE A 574 15.33 -11.03 -3.45
N MET A 575 15.56 -10.52 -2.25
CA MET A 575 15.15 -11.16 -1.00
C MET A 575 14.39 -10.17 -0.14
N LEU A 576 13.21 -10.57 0.34
CA LEU A 576 12.42 -9.83 1.31
C LEU A 576 12.24 -10.69 2.56
N GLY A 577 12.87 -10.28 3.65
CA GLY A 577 12.92 -11.03 4.90
C GLY A 577 12.34 -10.28 6.08
N HIS A 578 12.02 -11.01 7.16
CA HIS A 578 11.51 -10.43 8.40
C HIS A 578 11.99 -11.18 9.64
N ALA A 579 12.34 -10.46 10.69
CA ALA A 579 12.74 -11.01 11.97
C ALA A 579 12.07 -10.27 13.16
N PRO A 580 12.06 -10.88 14.36
CA PRO A 580 11.46 -10.26 15.55
C PRO A 580 12.09 -8.92 15.98
N ASP A 581 13.35 -8.68 15.61
CA ASP A 581 14.10 -7.49 15.96
C ASP A 581 15.19 -7.17 14.92
N ALA A 582 15.88 -6.04 15.10
CA ALA A 582 16.88 -5.54 14.17
C ALA A 582 18.14 -6.42 14.10
N GLU A 583 18.59 -6.97 15.23
CA GLU A 583 19.78 -7.82 15.29
C GLU A 583 19.52 -9.14 14.56
N ALA A 584 18.38 -9.77 14.84
CA ALA A 584 17.95 -10.99 14.18
C ALA A 584 17.75 -10.76 12.67
N ALA A 585 17.25 -9.60 12.24
CA ALA A 585 17.09 -9.27 10.82
C ALA A 585 18.44 -9.14 10.11
N VAL A 586 19.42 -8.47 10.73
CA VAL A 586 20.79 -8.35 10.18
C VAL A 586 21.45 -9.73 10.10
N ALA A 587 21.30 -10.56 11.13
CA ALA A 587 21.83 -11.92 11.14
C ALA A 587 21.19 -12.81 10.04
N LEU A 588 19.86 -12.70 9.87
CA LEU A 588 19.11 -13.39 8.84
C LEU A 588 19.57 -12.95 7.44
N ALA A 589 19.64 -11.64 7.17
CA ALA A 589 20.13 -11.10 5.90
C ALA A 589 21.56 -11.60 5.58
N ARG A 590 22.46 -11.55 6.56
CA ARG A 590 23.85 -12.00 6.41
C ARG A 590 23.97 -13.50 6.12
N ARG A 591 23.10 -14.33 6.72
CA ARG A 591 23.04 -15.77 6.44
C ARG A 591 22.57 -16.02 5.01
N TRP A 592 21.50 -15.35 4.58
CA TRP A 592 20.93 -15.53 3.25
C TRP A 592 21.79 -15.03 2.10
N GLN A 593 22.71 -14.08 2.34
CA GLN A 593 23.72 -13.70 1.35
C GLN A 593 24.63 -14.86 0.92
N ARG A 594 24.76 -15.91 1.75
CA ARG A 594 25.62 -17.07 1.49
C ARG A 594 24.83 -18.35 1.19
N GLN A 595 23.50 -18.28 1.22
CA GLN A 595 22.64 -19.45 1.09
C GLN A 595 22.48 -19.85 -0.38
N ASP A 596 22.48 -21.16 -0.63
CA ASP A 596 22.10 -21.69 -1.94
C ASP A 596 20.57 -21.58 -2.14
N VAL A 597 20.18 -20.60 -2.96
CA VAL A 597 18.79 -20.30 -3.32
C VAL A 597 18.15 -21.45 -4.11
N ASP A 598 18.91 -22.17 -4.92
CA ASP A 598 18.37 -23.30 -5.71
C ASP A 598 18.11 -24.50 -4.82
N ALA A 599 19.01 -24.77 -3.86
CA ALA A 599 18.76 -25.76 -2.82
C ALA A 599 17.55 -25.38 -1.94
N ALA A 600 17.36 -24.09 -1.64
CA ALA A 600 16.19 -23.62 -0.89
C ALA A 600 14.88 -23.86 -1.65
N LEU A 601 14.83 -23.52 -2.94
CA LEU A 601 13.66 -23.82 -3.78
C LEU A 601 13.37 -25.33 -3.84
N ALA A 602 14.41 -26.16 -3.96
CA ALA A 602 14.27 -27.61 -3.97
C ALA A 602 13.69 -28.15 -2.66
N ARG A 603 14.11 -27.62 -1.50
CA ARG A 603 13.54 -27.97 -0.19
C ARG A 603 12.05 -27.58 -0.08
N SER A 604 11.69 -26.38 -0.52
CA SER A 604 10.29 -25.94 -0.51
C SER A 604 9.41 -26.84 -1.41
N ARG A 605 9.90 -27.21 -2.61
CA ARG A 605 9.20 -28.15 -3.49
C ARG A 605 9.07 -29.54 -2.89
N GLY A 606 10.17 -30.08 -2.34
CA GLY A 606 10.18 -31.40 -1.71
C GLY A 606 9.21 -31.51 -0.54
N PHE A 607 9.06 -30.45 0.27
CA PHE A 607 8.05 -30.40 1.34
C PHE A 607 6.63 -30.58 0.78
N TRP A 608 6.28 -29.85 -0.29
CA TRP A 608 4.96 -29.97 -0.90
C TRP A 608 4.74 -31.31 -1.57
N ASP A 609 5.75 -31.84 -2.25
CA ASP A 609 5.68 -33.15 -2.89
C ASP A 609 5.50 -34.28 -1.86
N GLU A 610 6.15 -34.19 -0.70
CA GLU A 610 5.95 -35.13 0.40
C GLU A 610 4.53 -35.03 0.96
N LEU A 611 4.09 -33.82 1.38
CA LEU A 611 2.80 -33.63 2.03
C LEU A 611 1.64 -34.05 1.12
N LEU A 612 1.66 -33.60 -0.14
CA LEU A 612 0.61 -33.86 -1.12
C LEU A 612 0.72 -35.26 -1.74
N GLY A 613 1.84 -35.94 -1.55
CA GLY A 613 2.05 -37.33 -1.96
C GLY A 613 1.42 -38.37 -1.03
N ARG A 614 1.01 -37.98 0.20
CA ARG A 614 0.47 -38.91 1.21
C ARG A 614 -0.89 -39.51 0.83
N GLN A 615 -1.69 -38.78 0.07
CA GLN A 615 -2.98 -39.25 -0.44
C GLN A 615 -3.16 -38.76 -1.88
N GLN A 616 -3.35 -39.71 -2.80
CA GLN A 616 -3.61 -39.40 -4.20
C GLN A 616 -4.76 -40.25 -4.72
N VAL A 617 -5.55 -39.66 -5.60
CA VAL A 617 -6.57 -40.33 -6.39
C VAL A 617 -6.10 -40.49 -7.82
N ARG A 618 -6.61 -41.52 -8.49
CA ARG A 618 -6.46 -41.69 -9.93
C ARG A 618 -7.82 -42.00 -10.53
N THR A 619 -8.30 -41.13 -11.40
CA THR A 619 -9.62 -41.23 -12.01
C THR A 619 -9.53 -41.09 -13.53
N PRO A 620 -10.63 -41.35 -14.28
CA PRO A 620 -10.68 -41.04 -15.71
C PRO A 620 -10.60 -39.54 -16.03
N ASP A 621 -10.77 -38.65 -15.04
CA ASP A 621 -10.67 -37.20 -15.21
C ASP A 621 -9.35 -36.67 -14.62
N PRO A 622 -8.33 -36.39 -15.47
CA PRO A 622 -7.04 -35.89 -14.99
C PRO A 622 -7.12 -34.49 -14.36
N LEU A 623 -8.18 -33.70 -14.61
CA LEU A 623 -8.36 -32.41 -13.96
C LEU A 623 -8.82 -32.58 -12.52
N PHE A 624 -9.71 -33.56 -12.27
CA PHE A 624 -10.12 -33.95 -10.93
C PHE A 624 -8.90 -34.44 -10.13
N ASP A 625 -8.08 -35.31 -10.71
CA ASP A 625 -6.86 -35.82 -10.09
C ASP A 625 -5.89 -34.68 -9.75
N ALA A 626 -5.68 -33.73 -10.68
CA ALA A 626 -4.81 -32.58 -10.45
C ALA A 626 -5.29 -31.71 -9.27
N LEU A 627 -6.61 -31.43 -9.19
CA LEU A 627 -7.15 -30.61 -8.10
C LEU A 627 -7.01 -31.31 -6.75
N VAL A 628 -7.45 -32.57 -6.64
CA VAL A 628 -7.43 -33.33 -5.38
C VAL A 628 -5.99 -33.58 -4.93
N ASN A 629 -5.12 -34.03 -5.83
CA ASN A 629 -3.76 -34.45 -5.49
C ASN A 629 -2.80 -33.28 -5.25
N ARG A 630 -3.09 -32.08 -5.77
CA ARG A 630 -2.10 -30.98 -5.78
C ARG A 630 -2.60 -29.64 -5.27
N TRP A 631 -3.89 -29.33 -5.38
CA TRP A 631 -4.39 -27.97 -5.13
C TRP A 631 -5.30 -27.83 -3.92
N LEU A 632 -6.22 -28.77 -3.68
CA LEU A 632 -7.19 -28.62 -2.58
C LEU A 632 -6.49 -28.59 -1.21
N MET A 633 -5.65 -29.58 -0.91
CA MET A 633 -4.90 -29.61 0.36
C MET A 633 -3.88 -28.47 0.48
N TYR A 634 -3.23 -28.12 -0.64
CA TYR A 634 -2.34 -26.96 -0.69
C TYR A 634 -3.09 -25.66 -0.33
N GLN A 635 -4.27 -25.44 -0.93
CA GLN A 635 -5.11 -24.28 -0.68
C GLN A 635 -5.59 -24.25 0.78
N THR A 636 -6.03 -25.38 1.34
CA THR A 636 -6.44 -25.47 2.75
C THR A 636 -5.29 -25.09 3.67
N LEU A 637 -4.09 -25.65 3.46
CA LEU A 637 -2.96 -25.33 4.33
C LEU A 637 -2.52 -23.86 4.18
N VAL A 638 -2.23 -23.44 2.95
CA VAL A 638 -1.64 -22.13 2.70
C VAL A 638 -2.65 -21.02 2.92
N CYS A 639 -3.84 -21.09 2.32
CA CYS A 639 -4.79 -19.98 2.34
C CYS A 639 -5.59 -19.94 3.66
N ARG A 640 -5.97 -21.11 4.21
CA ARG A 640 -6.90 -21.18 5.35
C ARG A 640 -6.19 -21.29 6.70
N LEU A 641 -5.18 -22.15 6.82
CA LEU A 641 -4.49 -22.36 8.10
C LEU A 641 -3.31 -21.40 8.32
N TRP A 642 -2.42 -21.24 7.35
CA TRP A 642 -1.25 -20.36 7.53
C TRP A 642 -1.56 -18.89 7.27
N SER A 643 -2.10 -18.58 6.09
CA SER A 643 -2.25 -17.18 5.67
C SER A 643 -3.53 -16.54 6.19
N LYS A 644 -4.63 -17.30 6.23
CA LYS A 644 -6.00 -16.77 6.45
C LYS A 644 -6.28 -15.60 5.51
N ALA A 645 -5.84 -15.75 4.26
CA ALA A 645 -5.83 -14.70 3.26
C ALA A 645 -5.91 -15.25 1.82
N GLY A 646 -6.41 -14.40 0.93
CA GLY A 646 -6.42 -14.55 -0.52
C GLY A 646 -6.64 -13.17 -1.17
N PHE A 647 -6.82 -13.13 -2.50
CA PHE A 647 -6.84 -11.85 -3.22
C PHE A 647 -7.90 -10.85 -2.70
N TYR A 648 -9.14 -11.32 -2.51
CA TYR A 648 -10.25 -10.45 -2.08
C TYR A 648 -10.36 -10.28 -0.57
N GLN A 649 -9.53 -10.96 0.22
CA GLN A 649 -9.56 -10.88 1.68
C GLN A 649 -8.19 -11.16 2.30
N ALA A 650 -7.59 -10.17 2.96
CA ALA A 650 -6.46 -10.36 3.87
C ALA A 650 -6.98 -10.41 5.32
N GLY A 651 -7.39 -11.59 5.79
CA GLY A 651 -8.09 -11.74 7.08
C GLY A 651 -7.16 -11.84 8.28
N GLY A 652 -6.21 -12.78 8.27
CA GLY A 652 -5.21 -12.96 9.33
C GLY A 652 -5.75 -13.37 10.71
N ALA A 653 -7.07 -13.44 10.90
CA ALA A 653 -7.74 -13.87 12.11
C ALA A 653 -8.02 -15.38 12.07
N PHE A 654 -7.91 -16.02 13.22
CA PHE A 654 -8.42 -17.36 13.45
C PHE A 654 -9.92 -17.26 13.73
N GLY A 655 -10.75 -17.83 12.86
CA GLY A 655 -12.16 -18.08 13.16
C GLY A 655 -12.31 -19.41 13.88
N PHE A 656 -13.07 -19.46 14.98
CA PHE A 656 -13.14 -20.66 15.81
C PHE A 656 -13.66 -21.87 15.02
N ARG A 657 -14.85 -21.73 14.43
CA ARG A 657 -15.45 -22.73 13.55
C ARG A 657 -14.56 -23.01 12.34
N ASP A 658 -14.24 -21.96 11.58
CA ASP A 658 -13.63 -22.08 10.27
C ASP A 658 -12.29 -22.84 10.34
N GLN A 659 -11.46 -22.55 11.35
CA GLN A 659 -10.17 -23.21 11.51
C GLN A 659 -10.29 -24.69 11.86
N LEU A 660 -11.29 -25.07 12.67
CA LEU A 660 -11.53 -26.47 12.99
C LEU A 660 -12.04 -27.24 11.76
N GLN A 661 -12.96 -26.65 10.99
CA GLN A 661 -13.44 -27.23 9.73
C GLN A 661 -12.30 -27.45 8.73
N ASP A 662 -11.49 -26.41 8.51
CA ASP A 662 -10.36 -26.47 7.58
C ASP A 662 -9.31 -27.50 8.03
N ALA A 663 -9.04 -27.61 9.34
CA ALA A 663 -8.04 -28.54 9.87
C ALA A 663 -8.48 -30.01 9.83
N MET A 664 -9.78 -30.31 9.86
CA MET A 664 -10.26 -31.69 9.77
C MET A 664 -9.87 -32.38 8.45
N ALA A 665 -9.64 -31.62 7.38
CA ALA A 665 -9.13 -32.15 6.11
C ALA A 665 -7.77 -32.88 6.26
N PHE A 666 -7.01 -32.59 7.31
CA PHE A 666 -5.68 -33.18 7.55
C PHE A 666 -5.71 -34.45 8.39
N ALA A 667 -6.87 -34.92 8.86
CA ALA A 667 -6.94 -36.06 9.79
C ALA A 667 -6.19 -37.31 9.28
N LEU A 668 -6.27 -37.60 7.98
CA LEU A 668 -5.62 -38.77 7.37
C LEU A 668 -4.17 -38.50 6.93
N THR A 669 -3.85 -37.28 6.50
CA THR A 669 -2.56 -36.95 5.88
C THR A 669 -1.56 -36.37 6.86
N ASP A 670 -2.02 -35.64 7.88
CA ASP A 670 -1.21 -34.91 8.85
C ASP A 670 -2.00 -34.71 10.17
N PRO A 671 -2.31 -35.80 10.91
CA PRO A 671 -3.14 -35.74 12.12
C PRO A 671 -2.55 -34.82 13.19
N ASP A 672 -1.23 -34.71 13.30
CA ASP A 672 -0.57 -33.80 14.23
C ASP A 672 -1.01 -32.34 14.02
N ARG A 673 -1.21 -31.93 12.76
CA ARG A 673 -1.72 -30.59 12.43
C ARG A 673 -3.15 -30.37 12.91
N LEU A 674 -4.02 -31.37 12.76
CA LEU A 674 -5.38 -31.30 13.30
C LEU A 674 -5.34 -31.19 14.82
N ARG A 675 -4.49 -31.99 15.48
CA ARG A 675 -4.28 -31.94 16.93
C ARG A 675 -3.81 -30.56 17.39
N GLU A 676 -2.82 -29.97 16.73
CA GLU A 676 -2.35 -28.61 17.02
C GLU A 676 -3.48 -27.58 16.92
N GLN A 677 -4.29 -27.65 15.86
CA GLN A 677 -5.40 -26.72 15.69
C GLN A 677 -6.49 -26.90 16.76
N ILE A 678 -6.81 -28.14 17.14
CA ILE A 678 -7.72 -28.43 18.24
C ILE A 678 -7.23 -27.78 19.54
N LEU A 679 -5.95 -27.90 19.86
CA LEU A 679 -5.36 -27.31 21.08
C LEU A 679 -5.39 -25.78 21.04
N VAL A 680 -5.08 -25.18 19.89
CA VAL A 680 -5.14 -23.71 19.70
C VAL A 680 -6.56 -23.19 19.91
N ASN A 681 -7.57 -23.89 19.40
CA ASN A 681 -8.98 -23.53 19.57
C ASN A 681 -9.48 -23.80 20.99
N ALA A 682 -9.12 -24.93 21.60
CA ALA A 682 -9.50 -25.27 22.97
C ALA A 682 -9.02 -24.20 23.98
N ALA A 683 -7.84 -23.62 23.75
CA ALA A 683 -7.32 -22.50 24.55
C ALA A 683 -8.16 -21.20 24.46
N ARG A 684 -9.17 -21.15 23.58
CA ARG A 684 -10.09 -20.03 23.38
C ARG A 684 -11.52 -20.29 23.88
N GLN A 685 -11.73 -21.41 24.57
CA GLN A 685 -12.98 -21.69 25.29
C GLN A 685 -12.94 -21.06 26.70
N PHE A 686 -14.06 -20.47 27.11
CA PHE A 686 -14.23 -19.86 28.42
C PHE A 686 -14.85 -20.87 29.42
N PRO A 687 -14.71 -20.64 30.74
CA PRO A 687 -15.30 -21.52 31.76
C PRO A 687 -16.81 -21.75 31.61
N GLU A 688 -17.55 -20.78 31.06
CA GLU A 688 -18.98 -20.88 30.81
C GLU A 688 -19.34 -21.79 29.62
N GLY A 689 -18.34 -22.23 28.84
CA GLY A 689 -18.48 -23.17 27.72
C GLY A 689 -18.60 -22.52 26.34
N ASP A 690 -18.88 -21.22 26.26
CA ASP A 690 -18.80 -20.45 25.02
C ASP A 690 -17.35 -20.09 24.68
N VAL A 691 -17.14 -19.53 23.49
CA VAL A 691 -15.82 -19.41 22.86
C VAL A 691 -15.60 -18.01 22.26
N GLN A 692 -14.34 -17.65 22.01
CA GLN A 692 -14.07 -16.52 21.12
C GLN A 692 -14.50 -16.91 19.69
N HIS A 693 -15.30 -16.07 19.04
CA HIS A 693 -15.76 -16.29 17.65
C HIS A 693 -14.59 -16.17 16.66
N TRP A 694 -13.75 -15.16 16.84
CA TRP A 694 -12.48 -15.03 16.13
C TRP A 694 -11.45 -14.26 16.97
N TRP A 695 -10.16 -14.45 16.66
CA TRP A 695 -9.04 -13.71 17.27
C TRP A 695 -7.83 -13.55 16.34
N HIS A 696 -7.03 -12.51 16.57
CA HIS A 696 -5.71 -12.33 15.95
C HIS A 696 -4.58 -12.80 16.86
N MET A 697 -3.53 -13.36 16.27
CA MET A 697 -2.26 -13.62 16.95
C MET A 697 -1.23 -12.52 16.60
N PRO A 698 -0.26 -12.20 17.50
CA PRO A 698 0.01 -12.89 18.78
C PRO A 698 -0.83 -12.42 19.98
N GLY A 699 -1.46 -11.24 19.92
CA GLY A 699 -2.11 -10.62 21.09
C GLY A 699 -3.40 -11.30 21.58
N GLY A 700 -4.04 -12.16 20.78
CA GLY A 700 -5.31 -12.80 21.13
C GLY A 700 -6.52 -11.87 21.12
N ALA A 701 -6.37 -10.65 20.58
CA ALA A 701 -7.46 -9.69 20.44
C ALA A 701 -8.51 -10.25 19.46
N GLY A 702 -9.77 -10.25 19.88
CA GLY A 702 -10.83 -10.96 19.20
C GLY A 702 -12.20 -10.62 19.75
N VAL A 703 -13.23 -11.25 19.19
CA VAL A 703 -14.62 -11.04 19.62
C VAL A 703 -15.15 -12.32 20.25
N ARG A 704 -15.71 -12.20 21.45
CA ARG A 704 -16.52 -13.24 22.11
C ARG A 704 -17.98 -13.02 21.71
N THR A 705 -18.63 -14.02 21.14
CA THR A 705 -20.05 -13.97 20.78
C THR A 705 -20.78 -15.17 21.36
N HIS A 706 -22.11 -15.12 21.35
CA HIS A 706 -22.96 -16.27 21.70
C HIS A 706 -23.56 -16.94 20.46
N PHE A 707 -22.86 -16.94 19.32
CA PHE A 707 -23.25 -17.77 18.19
C PHE A 707 -23.24 -19.24 18.61
N SER A 708 -24.40 -19.87 18.48
CA SER A 708 -24.67 -21.18 19.07
C SER A 708 -23.88 -22.32 18.43
N ASP A 709 -23.36 -22.12 17.22
CA ASP A 709 -22.66 -23.16 16.46
C ASP A 709 -21.15 -23.22 16.74
N ASP A 710 -20.49 -22.10 17.06
CA ASP A 710 -19.03 -22.05 17.20
C ASP A 710 -18.48 -23.12 18.17
N LEU A 711 -19.10 -23.24 19.35
CA LEU A 711 -18.67 -24.17 20.41
C LEU A 711 -18.86 -25.66 20.02
N LEU A 712 -19.74 -25.97 19.06
CA LEU A 712 -20.03 -27.35 18.64
C LEU A 712 -18.94 -27.94 17.76
N TRP A 713 -18.10 -27.10 17.13
CA TRP A 713 -17.04 -27.56 16.24
C TRP A 713 -15.86 -28.19 16.98
N LEU A 714 -15.61 -27.79 18.23
CA LEU A 714 -14.54 -28.36 19.04
C LEU A 714 -14.75 -29.86 19.36
N PRO A 715 -15.90 -30.29 19.94
CA PRO A 715 -16.14 -31.72 20.16
C PRO A 715 -16.24 -32.52 18.85
N CYS A 716 -16.75 -31.92 17.76
CA CYS A 716 -16.77 -32.55 16.45
C CYS A 716 -15.35 -32.87 15.94
N ALA A 717 -14.44 -31.89 15.98
CA ALA A 717 -13.05 -32.09 15.57
C ALA A 717 -12.31 -33.09 16.46
N ILE A 718 -12.56 -33.09 17.78
CA ILE A 718 -11.98 -34.06 18.73
C ILE A 718 -12.46 -35.49 18.42
N SER A 719 -13.77 -35.68 18.20
CA SER A 719 -14.32 -36.99 17.83
C SER A 719 -13.69 -37.48 16.53
N HIS A 720 -13.64 -36.63 15.51
CA HIS A 720 -13.07 -36.98 14.22
C HIS A 720 -11.58 -37.34 14.33
N TYR A 721 -10.81 -36.58 15.11
CA TYR A 721 -9.41 -36.88 15.38
C TYR A 721 -9.25 -38.25 16.05
N ALA A 722 -9.96 -38.51 17.15
CA ALA A 722 -9.88 -39.77 17.89
C ALA A 722 -10.35 -40.99 17.06
N GLU A 723 -11.38 -40.83 16.24
CA GLU A 723 -11.84 -41.88 15.32
C GLU A 723 -10.78 -42.29 14.30
N VAL A 724 -9.96 -41.34 13.85
CA VAL A 724 -8.93 -41.57 12.83
C VAL A 724 -7.62 -42.06 13.44
N THR A 725 -7.22 -41.54 14.60
CA THR A 725 -5.92 -41.84 15.21
C THR A 725 -5.92 -43.00 16.21
N GLY A 726 -7.10 -43.40 16.72
CA GLY A 726 -7.21 -44.13 17.99
C GLY A 726 -6.83 -43.25 19.18
#